data_AF-A0A9P8D3L5-F1
#
_entry.id   AF-A0A9P8D3L5-F1
#
_cell.length_a   1.000
_cell.length_b   1.000
_cell.length_c   1.000
_cell.angle_alpha   90.00
_cell.angle_beta   90.00
_cell.angle_gamma   90.00
#
_symmetry.space_group_name_H-M   'P 1'
#
loop_
_entity.id
_entity.type
_entity.pdbx_description
1 polymer ?
#
loop_
_entity_poly.entity_id
_entity_poly.type
_entity_poly.pdbx_seq_one_letter_code
_entity_poly.pdbx_strand_id
1 'polypeptide(L)'
;MESEITALAAWCQVKQQQREPLKATTEEDDDASSDELIIEHDVDCLTDDRTLLTKDGTKLIKQDFLDRLAELLCCMKKPSFITCTAMIEEQDEVTIVAARNGAKWTADDKNLMEELAAIMERLSSDGPRHITALCHLKQSLTTLTDPFDEDPLPRLQSRLTEYYAPRLRHHVQELVKHEGGKTDMIFFTDTCRVFLSNKISLQDFAQRVENLSYNTDFYSVLRATFTTAVLKRLIDDLAFIRRPMQGARAFCYAAKKLGSFQKIKIRLLGSYPSRAVSHVRFPRKRLPLPRGFEKKFEAEVRKVKWVHAEMRVITHLLNEDSDARRVGLVPYLGVSKRTCFLCGHIIQQMGQFQTRANHGKIYSQWTLPSAVLVEQRDAVRLQDAVEHLRDVLRREADRDDLRPIDPEKESVMATPLLPPSIKSTPFTQHVKDPRRLQRESDWLSHLARRDRTSREDIESGSSGSTSGPGGEALPGISNEARTGDHRSVPETASKTCANCKIDSGFLVSCPKCDSVLYCDADCCKAHWPTHKFCCKLGQPIDSADNLVLACQTNRFPEDEDTATAYGFRYFASAKDRARLFKLYCRLVNQGGVIDEELREVLHKDQLKEFILFRSSQLQWANSQHDINWLRKQQGFRANAVCPDLGQKIIDSVRNFLSPEDRDVCFSDLSPLEKRQAYVFYGQILNGYVPDADEDNWITLGFCTAPGDQGAFRLADLYTFLVQKCQFEEFWKAMADSTMIELLRKYGIGHKISQLRNFEHHMGIVATRYHSVWELKRFTKLADPHPMRAVDVDYGFVKCSTARERLLLRQIYTDYFSRGEDEMKLHEACVSGRLAEFLESVLGKLPVSPKALANCYPLEGYPFMGMVAKSVILCPESLGEDVRRMCQQRGGRGVILTITDEDDEAMKTFMEERAAFLDIGIRKRLTRHGDKNIMELAME
;
A
#
# COMPACT_ATOMS: atom_id res chain seq x y z
N MET A 1 -23.68 -33.02 30.25
CA MET A 1 -22.71 -31.93 29.98
C MET A 1 -23.31 -30.88 29.05
N GLU A 2 -23.71 -31.22 27.82
CA GLU A 2 -24.36 -30.28 26.87
C GLU A 2 -25.55 -29.51 27.48
N SER A 3 -26.48 -30.22 28.10
CA SER A 3 -27.65 -29.64 28.78
C SER A 3 -27.29 -28.70 29.94
N GLU A 4 -26.14 -28.91 30.58
CA GLU A 4 -25.66 -28.06 31.67
C GLU A 4 -25.03 -26.79 31.12
N ILE A 5 -24.14 -26.91 30.13
CA ILE A 5 -23.48 -25.77 29.47
C ILE A 5 -24.52 -24.83 28.85
N THR A 6 -25.51 -25.37 28.14
CA THR A 6 -26.57 -24.56 27.51
C THR A 6 -27.43 -23.82 28.53
N ALA A 7 -27.70 -24.44 29.68
CA ALA A 7 -28.44 -23.81 30.76
C ALA A 7 -27.59 -22.76 31.52
N LEU A 8 -26.30 -23.02 31.78
CA LEU A 8 -25.39 -22.02 32.34
C LEU A 8 -25.19 -20.82 31.38
N ALA A 9 -25.06 -21.07 30.07
CA ALA A 9 -24.95 -19.99 29.09
C ALA A 9 -26.23 -19.13 29.05
N ALA A 10 -27.41 -19.74 29.15
CA ALA A 10 -28.67 -19.01 29.29
C ALA A 10 -28.73 -18.20 30.59
N TRP A 11 -28.23 -18.75 31.68
CA TRP A 11 -28.13 -18.07 32.97
C TRP A 11 -27.24 -16.83 32.88
N CYS A 12 -25.99 -17.02 32.42
CA CYS A 12 -25.04 -15.93 32.24
C CYS A 12 -25.60 -14.86 31.30
N GLN A 13 -26.20 -15.25 30.16
CA GLN A 13 -26.80 -14.29 29.22
C GLN A 13 -27.91 -13.46 29.86
N VAL A 14 -28.78 -14.07 30.67
CA VAL A 14 -29.90 -13.40 31.33
C VAL A 14 -29.43 -12.46 32.45
N LYS A 15 -28.37 -12.84 33.19
CA LYS A 15 -27.74 -11.99 34.20
C LYS A 15 -27.06 -10.78 33.55
N GLN A 16 -26.16 -11.03 32.61
CA GLN A 16 -25.51 -10.02 31.77
C GLN A 16 -24.83 -10.74 30.60
N GLN A 17 -25.13 -10.37 29.36
CA GLN A 17 -24.60 -11.10 28.19
C GLN A 17 -23.10 -10.90 27.95
N GLN A 18 -22.55 -9.73 28.28
CA GLN A 18 -21.18 -9.34 28.00
C GLN A 18 -20.23 -9.80 29.12
N ARG A 19 -19.07 -10.33 28.74
CA ARG A 19 -17.89 -10.56 29.61
C ARG A 19 -16.68 -9.83 29.04
N GLU A 20 -15.61 -9.76 29.83
CA GLU A 20 -14.33 -9.31 29.32
C GLU A 20 -13.88 -10.20 28.15
N PRO A 21 -13.44 -9.62 27.03
CA PRO A 21 -12.94 -10.37 25.90
C PRO A 21 -11.67 -11.15 26.27
N LEU A 22 -11.52 -12.35 25.71
CA LEU A 22 -10.30 -13.14 25.88
C LEU A 22 -9.13 -12.45 25.18
N LYS A 23 -8.00 -12.30 25.90
CA LYS A 23 -6.75 -11.79 25.32
C LYS A 23 -6.26 -12.73 24.23
N ALA A 24 -5.70 -12.17 23.15
CA ALA A 24 -5.02 -12.96 22.13
C ALA A 24 -3.81 -13.67 22.78
N THR A 25 -3.60 -14.94 22.46
CA THR A 25 -2.41 -15.69 22.87
C THR A 25 -1.20 -15.16 22.08
N THR A 26 -0.62 -14.04 22.52
CA THR A 26 0.76 -13.67 22.17
C THR A 26 1.69 -14.41 23.12
N GLU A 27 2.80 -14.93 22.58
CA GLU A 27 3.82 -15.64 23.33
C GLU A 27 4.26 -14.82 24.56
N GLU A 28 4.38 -15.51 25.69
CA GLU A 28 4.78 -14.99 26.98
C GLU A 28 6.17 -14.37 26.90
N ASP A 29 6.33 -13.14 27.40
CA ASP A 29 7.58 -12.67 27.98
C ASP A 29 7.24 -11.82 29.22
N ASP A 30 7.99 -12.10 30.28
CA ASP A 30 7.70 -11.84 31.70
C ASP A 30 7.95 -10.39 32.20
N ASP A 31 7.28 -10.13 33.33
CA ASP A 31 7.65 -9.27 34.47
C ASP A 31 7.40 -7.74 34.47
N ALA A 32 6.36 -7.42 35.26
CA ALA A 32 6.40 -6.59 36.49
C ALA A 32 6.05 -5.08 36.47
N SER A 33 5.11 -4.79 37.37
CA SER A 33 4.78 -3.54 38.09
C SER A 33 3.71 -2.60 37.49
N SER A 34 2.54 -2.69 38.14
CA SER A 34 1.66 -1.61 38.63
C SER A 34 1.96 -0.16 38.24
N ASP A 35 0.99 0.53 37.62
CA ASP A 35 0.05 1.39 38.35
C ASP A 35 -1.02 1.98 37.43
N GLU A 36 -2.25 2.07 37.95
CA GLU A 36 -3.38 2.74 37.31
C GLU A 36 -3.11 4.25 37.16
N LEU A 37 -3.08 4.75 35.93
CA LEU A 37 -3.44 6.14 35.63
C LEU A 37 -4.37 6.18 34.42
N ILE A 38 -5.57 6.68 34.70
CA ILE A 38 -6.63 7.06 33.77
C ILE A 38 -6.08 8.13 32.83
N ILE A 39 -5.95 7.82 31.54
CA ILE A 39 -5.73 8.81 30.48
C ILE A 39 -6.67 8.52 29.30
N GLU A 40 -7.18 9.60 28.75
CA GLU A 40 -8.27 9.77 27.81
C GLU A 40 -8.13 8.95 26.51
N HIS A 41 -9.26 8.54 25.96
CA HIS A 41 -9.35 7.77 24.72
C HIS A 41 -8.92 8.60 23.50
N ASP A 42 -7.64 8.56 23.17
CA ASP A 42 -7.13 8.96 21.86
C ASP A 42 -7.43 7.89 20.80
N VAL A 43 -7.90 8.38 19.65
CA VAL A 43 -8.15 7.60 18.44
C VAL A 43 -6.82 7.45 17.71
N ASP A 44 -5.89 6.72 18.31
CA ASP A 44 -4.61 6.37 17.68
C ASP A 44 -4.84 5.32 16.60
N CYS A 45 -5.08 5.79 15.38
CA CYS A 45 -4.70 5.07 14.18
C CYS A 45 -3.24 5.40 13.89
N LEU A 46 -2.31 4.57 14.37
CA LEU A 46 -0.98 4.22 13.83
C LEU A 46 0.04 4.04 14.96
N THR A 47 0.53 2.81 15.14
CA THR A 47 1.95 2.45 15.28
C THR A 47 2.02 0.99 15.70
N ASP A 48 2.13 0.09 14.72
CA ASP A 48 2.76 -1.20 15.00
C ASP A 48 3.55 -1.64 13.76
N ASP A 49 4.60 -0.87 13.49
CA ASP A 49 5.52 -1.03 12.35
C ASP A 49 6.71 -1.95 12.74
N ARG A 50 6.56 -2.79 13.78
CA ARG A 50 7.67 -3.58 14.36
C ARG A 50 7.69 -5.08 14.04
N THR A 51 6.76 -5.60 13.25
CA THR A 51 6.63 -7.08 13.06
C THR A 51 6.90 -7.61 11.64
N LEU A 52 7.34 -6.78 10.68
CA LEU A 52 7.48 -7.21 9.28
C LEU A 52 8.82 -7.85 8.87
N LEU A 53 9.67 -8.27 9.83
CA LEU A 53 10.97 -8.90 9.54
C LEU A 53 11.14 -10.28 10.17
N THR A 54 10.22 -11.20 9.89
CA THR A 54 10.36 -12.65 10.11
C THR A 54 9.57 -13.43 9.06
N LYS A 55 9.64 -14.76 9.05
CA LYS A 55 8.82 -15.70 8.24
C LYS A 55 7.28 -15.45 8.33
N ASP A 56 6.82 -14.48 9.12
CA ASP A 56 5.43 -14.08 9.38
C ASP A 56 4.72 -13.36 8.23
N GLY A 57 5.42 -12.86 7.21
CA GLY A 57 4.76 -12.11 6.10
C GLY A 57 3.70 -12.93 5.34
N THR A 58 3.95 -14.22 5.10
CA THR A 58 2.96 -15.11 4.45
C THR A 58 1.83 -15.52 5.39
N LYS A 59 2.11 -15.61 6.70
CA LYS A 59 1.12 -15.91 7.74
C LYS A 59 0.06 -14.82 7.80
N LEU A 60 0.46 -13.55 7.84
CA LEU A 60 -0.46 -12.41 7.85
C LEU A 60 -1.34 -12.36 6.59
N ILE A 61 -0.78 -12.66 5.41
CA ILE A 61 -1.54 -12.73 4.16
C ILE A 61 -2.62 -13.82 4.22
N LYS A 62 -2.28 -15.00 4.75
CA LYS A 62 -3.24 -16.11 4.92
C LYS A 62 -4.34 -15.77 5.92
N GLN A 63 -4.00 -15.09 7.01
CA GLN A 63 -4.97 -14.64 8.01
C GLN A 63 -5.95 -13.61 7.44
N ASP A 64 -5.46 -12.57 6.76
CA ASP A 64 -6.32 -11.56 6.10
C ASP A 64 -7.19 -12.22 5.01
N PHE A 65 -6.62 -13.13 4.21
CA PHE A 65 -7.38 -13.89 3.22
C PHE A 65 -8.57 -14.64 3.86
N LEU A 66 -8.33 -15.41 4.91
CA LEU A 66 -9.35 -16.20 5.58
C LEU A 66 -10.44 -15.32 6.21
N ASP A 67 -10.07 -14.23 6.87
CA ASP A 67 -11.02 -13.30 7.47
C ASP A 67 -11.89 -12.60 6.42
N ARG A 68 -11.30 -12.10 5.33
CA ARG A 68 -12.03 -11.45 4.23
C ARG A 68 -13.01 -12.39 3.57
N LEU A 69 -12.58 -13.63 3.34
CA LEU A 69 -13.44 -14.65 2.77
C LEU A 69 -14.62 -14.94 3.70
N ALA A 70 -14.39 -15.12 5.00
CA ALA A 70 -15.45 -15.34 5.97
C ALA A 70 -16.43 -14.14 6.01
N GLU A 71 -15.91 -12.91 6.01
CA GLU A 71 -16.71 -11.67 6.01
C GLU A 71 -17.63 -11.56 4.80
N LEU A 72 -17.12 -11.88 3.60
CA LEU A 72 -17.88 -11.84 2.35
C LEU A 72 -18.91 -12.96 2.26
N LEU A 73 -18.54 -14.19 2.66
CA LEU A 73 -19.47 -15.31 2.71
C LEU A 73 -20.62 -15.11 3.72
N CYS A 74 -20.46 -14.22 4.69
CA CYS A 74 -21.53 -13.72 5.56
C CYS A 74 -22.35 -12.60 4.87
N CYS A 75 -22.90 -12.87 3.69
CA CYS A 75 -23.63 -11.91 2.85
C CYS A 75 -25.02 -11.47 3.39
N MET A 76 -25.47 -12.00 4.53
CA MET A 76 -26.76 -11.68 5.16
C MET A 76 -26.59 -11.31 6.64
N LYS A 77 -27.43 -10.40 7.18
CA LYS A 77 -27.46 -10.03 8.62
C LYS A 77 -28.10 -11.09 9.53
N LYS A 78 -28.21 -12.33 9.08
CA LYS A 78 -28.84 -13.42 9.86
C LYS A 78 -27.75 -14.20 10.61
N PRO A 79 -27.96 -14.55 11.90
CA PRO A 79 -27.00 -15.37 12.66
C PRO A 79 -26.66 -16.71 11.99
N SER A 80 -27.56 -17.26 11.17
CA SER A 80 -27.34 -18.50 10.42
C SER A 80 -26.28 -18.40 9.32
N PHE A 81 -25.94 -17.18 8.87
CA PHE A 81 -24.94 -16.90 7.83
C PHE A 81 -23.55 -16.57 8.40
N ILE A 82 -23.39 -16.51 9.72
CA ILE A 82 -22.08 -16.37 10.34
C ILE A 82 -21.21 -17.51 9.82
N THR A 83 -20.08 -17.13 9.24
CA THR A 83 -19.17 -18.01 8.50
C THR A 83 -17.83 -18.09 9.21
N CYS A 84 -17.25 -19.30 9.20
CA CYS A 84 -15.88 -19.59 9.62
C CYS A 84 -15.14 -20.28 8.46
N THR A 85 -13.88 -19.91 8.24
CA THR A 85 -13.01 -20.41 7.17
C THR A 85 -11.69 -20.94 7.75
N ALA A 86 -11.10 -21.92 7.07
CA ALA A 86 -9.77 -22.46 7.38
C ALA A 86 -9.02 -22.84 6.09
N MET A 87 -7.71 -23.00 6.19
CA MET A 87 -6.82 -23.34 5.08
C MET A 87 -5.93 -24.53 5.44
N ILE A 88 -5.80 -25.45 4.51
CA ILE A 88 -4.85 -26.57 4.56
C ILE A 88 -3.95 -26.45 3.32
N GLU A 89 -2.65 -26.37 3.51
CA GLU A 89 -1.65 -26.24 2.45
C GLU A 89 -0.94 -27.56 2.19
N GLU A 90 -0.90 -27.95 0.92
CA GLU A 90 -0.04 -28.99 0.36
C GLU A 90 0.97 -28.32 -0.59
N GLN A 91 1.97 -29.04 -1.12
CA GLN A 91 3.10 -28.44 -1.85
C GLN A 91 2.69 -27.49 -3.00
N ASP A 92 1.66 -27.85 -3.77
CA ASP A 92 1.14 -27.05 -4.91
C ASP A 92 -0.39 -26.90 -4.87
N GLU A 93 -1.02 -27.20 -3.73
CA GLU A 93 -2.48 -27.22 -3.60
C GLU A 93 -2.92 -26.64 -2.26
N VAL A 94 -3.93 -25.78 -2.27
CA VAL A 94 -4.60 -25.26 -1.09
C VAL A 94 -6.01 -25.82 -1.00
N THR A 95 -6.40 -26.33 0.17
CA THR A 95 -7.79 -26.63 0.48
C THR A 95 -8.37 -25.55 1.37
N ILE A 96 -9.37 -24.83 0.87
CA ILE A 96 -10.16 -23.86 1.63
C ILE A 96 -11.41 -24.54 2.18
N VAL A 97 -11.54 -24.54 3.50
CA VAL A 97 -12.69 -25.09 4.22
C VAL A 97 -13.56 -23.93 4.70
N ALA A 98 -14.88 -24.02 4.50
CA ALA A 98 -15.81 -23.03 5.03
C ALA A 98 -17.06 -23.68 5.65
N ALA A 99 -17.57 -23.12 6.75
CA ALA A 99 -18.81 -23.53 7.38
C ALA A 99 -19.69 -22.33 7.76
N ARG A 100 -21.00 -22.55 7.84
CA ARG A 100 -22.00 -21.58 8.34
C ARG A 100 -22.72 -22.13 9.57
N ASN A 101 -23.17 -21.23 10.46
CA ASN A 101 -23.92 -21.60 11.67
C ASN A 101 -25.19 -22.43 11.39
N GLY A 102 -25.88 -22.18 10.28
CA GLY A 102 -27.16 -22.87 10.01
C GLY A 102 -27.73 -22.69 8.61
N ALA A 103 -27.24 -21.73 7.83
CA ALA A 103 -27.69 -21.56 6.46
C ALA A 103 -27.04 -22.60 5.54
N LYS A 104 -27.83 -23.20 4.65
CA LYS A 104 -27.35 -24.11 3.62
C LYS A 104 -26.59 -23.34 2.55
N TRP A 105 -25.59 -23.98 1.95
CA TRP A 105 -24.91 -23.48 0.76
C TRP A 105 -25.83 -23.58 -0.46
N THR A 106 -25.97 -22.49 -1.19
CA THR A 106 -26.74 -22.31 -2.40
C THR A 106 -25.88 -22.61 -3.64
N ALA A 107 -26.49 -22.66 -4.82
CA ALA A 107 -25.75 -22.75 -6.08
C ALA A 107 -24.89 -21.50 -6.31
N ASP A 108 -25.40 -20.31 -5.97
CA ASP A 108 -24.67 -19.05 -6.12
C ASP A 108 -23.43 -19.00 -5.22
N ASP A 109 -23.51 -19.53 -3.98
CA ASP A 109 -22.35 -19.66 -3.08
C ASP A 109 -21.24 -20.51 -3.72
N LYS A 110 -21.61 -21.64 -4.34
CA LYS A 110 -20.66 -22.56 -4.98
C LYS A 110 -20.02 -21.91 -6.20
N ASN A 111 -20.84 -21.33 -7.08
CA ASN A 111 -20.36 -20.66 -8.28
C ASN A 111 -19.40 -19.51 -7.94
N LEU A 112 -19.70 -18.70 -6.92
CA LEU A 112 -18.79 -17.65 -6.46
C LEU A 112 -17.43 -18.22 -6.03
N MET A 113 -17.44 -19.28 -5.23
CA MET A 113 -16.22 -19.88 -4.73
C MET A 113 -15.39 -20.50 -5.87
N GLU A 114 -16.03 -21.18 -6.81
CA GLU A 114 -15.38 -21.75 -8.00
C GLU A 114 -14.80 -20.66 -8.91
N GLU A 115 -15.54 -19.57 -9.15
CA GLU A 115 -15.06 -18.41 -9.90
C GLU A 115 -13.86 -17.74 -9.22
N LEU A 116 -13.92 -17.55 -7.89
CA LEU A 116 -12.82 -17.01 -7.10
C LEU A 116 -11.58 -17.91 -7.22
N ALA A 117 -11.74 -19.22 -7.04
CA ALA A 117 -10.65 -20.19 -7.17
C ALA A 117 -10.03 -20.13 -8.57
N ALA A 118 -10.83 -20.18 -9.63
CA ALA A 118 -10.34 -20.12 -11.01
C ALA A 118 -9.54 -18.84 -11.30
N ILE A 119 -10.00 -17.69 -10.80
CA ILE A 119 -9.27 -16.42 -10.95
C ILE A 119 -7.94 -16.46 -10.20
N MET A 120 -7.93 -17.00 -8.98
CA MET A 120 -6.74 -17.07 -8.14
C MET A 120 -5.71 -18.07 -8.67
N GLU A 121 -6.14 -19.26 -9.11
CA GLU A 121 -5.28 -20.27 -9.75
C GLU A 121 -4.60 -19.70 -10.99
N ARG A 122 -5.37 -18.97 -11.81
CA ARG A 122 -4.83 -18.26 -12.98
C ARG A 122 -3.78 -17.23 -12.58
N LEU A 123 -4.09 -16.34 -11.63
CA LEU A 123 -3.18 -15.31 -11.15
C LEU A 123 -1.90 -15.88 -10.51
N SER A 124 -2.00 -17.04 -9.85
CA SER A 124 -0.87 -17.75 -9.25
C SER A 124 0.00 -18.41 -10.32
N SER A 125 -0.63 -19.03 -11.33
CA SER A 125 0.05 -19.71 -12.45
C SER A 125 0.76 -18.76 -13.41
N ASP A 126 0.27 -17.53 -13.57
CA ASP A 126 0.87 -16.51 -14.43
C ASP A 126 2.20 -15.95 -13.87
N GLY A 127 2.49 -16.18 -12.58
CA GLY A 127 3.73 -15.82 -11.90
C GLY A 127 4.18 -14.35 -12.09
N PRO A 128 5.38 -13.95 -11.62
CA PRO A 128 5.94 -12.62 -11.88
C PRO A 128 6.32 -12.37 -13.35
N ARG A 129 5.89 -13.21 -14.30
CA ARG A 129 6.32 -13.15 -15.70
C ARG A 129 5.64 -12.05 -16.51
N HIS A 130 4.52 -11.48 -16.04
CA HIS A 130 3.78 -10.48 -16.81
C HIS A 130 3.97 -9.01 -16.38
N ILE A 131 4.32 -8.72 -15.13
CA ILE A 131 4.44 -7.32 -14.70
C ILE A 131 5.75 -6.69 -15.22
N THR A 132 6.83 -7.46 -15.35
CA THR A 132 8.11 -6.97 -15.88
C THR A 132 8.18 -7.06 -17.42
N ALA A 133 7.46 -7.99 -18.05
CA ALA A 133 7.46 -8.15 -19.51
C ALA A 133 6.56 -7.12 -20.25
N LEU A 134 5.56 -6.54 -19.58
CA LEU A 134 4.67 -5.54 -20.19
C LEU A 134 5.35 -4.18 -20.46
N CYS A 135 6.51 -3.90 -19.85
CA CYS A 135 7.29 -2.69 -20.14
C CYS A 135 8.13 -2.80 -21.42
N HIS A 136 8.42 -4.01 -21.91
CA HIS A 136 9.31 -4.21 -23.06
C HIS A 136 8.64 -4.73 -24.34
N LEU A 137 7.37 -5.17 -24.28
CA LEU A 137 6.68 -5.75 -25.45
C LEU A 137 5.43 -5.00 -25.91
N LYS A 138 5.36 -3.67 -25.72
CA LYS A 138 4.26 -2.83 -26.25
C LYS A 138 4.55 -2.14 -27.59
N GLN A 139 5.67 -2.46 -28.23
CA GLN A 139 6.07 -1.81 -29.48
C GLN A 139 5.71 -2.59 -30.75
N SER A 140 4.97 -3.70 -30.66
CA SER A 140 4.50 -4.41 -31.85
C SER A 140 3.17 -5.11 -31.59
N LEU A 141 2.26 -4.97 -32.56
CA LEU A 141 0.89 -5.53 -32.65
C LEU A 141 -0.23 -4.62 -32.12
N THR A 142 -0.51 -3.58 -32.91
CA THR A 142 -1.90 -3.20 -33.17
C THR A 142 -2.59 -4.34 -33.94
N THR A 143 -3.83 -4.64 -33.58
CA THR A 143 -4.74 -5.64 -34.19
C THR A 143 -4.54 -7.11 -33.76
N LEU A 144 -5.09 -7.45 -32.60
CA LEU A 144 -5.92 -8.63 -32.30
C LEU A 144 -6.18 -8.62 -30.79
N THR A 145 -7.33 -8.09 -30.36
CA THR A 145 -7.81 -8.22 -28.98
C THR A 145 -8.15 -9.68 -28.71
N ASP A 146 -7.27 -10.38 -28.01
CA ASP A 146 -7.58 -11.66 -27.39
C ASP A 146 -8.55 -11.41 -26.22
N PRO A 147 -9.74 -12.04 -26.15
CA PRO A 147 -10.70 -11.86 -25.06
C PRO A 147 -10.18 -12.26 -23.66
N PHE A 148 -8.92 -12.74 -23.57
CA PHE A 148 -8.30 -13.30 -22.38
C PHE A 148 -7.30 -12.36 -21.67
N ASP A 149 -7.10 -11.11 -22.11
CA ASP A 149 -6.05 -10.20 -21.59
C ASP A 149 -6.57 -9.06 -20.66
N GLU A 150 -7.81 -9.15 -20.15
CA GLU A 150 -8.34 -8.17 -19.19
C GLU A 150 -7.90 -8.44 -17.74
N ASP A 151 -7.52 -7.39 -17.00
CA ASP A 151 -7.25 -7.44 -15.55
C ASP A 151 -8.42 -8.13 -14.82
N PRO A 152 -8.20 -9.22 -14.06
CA PRO A 152 -9.28 -9.93 -13.38
C PRO A 152 -9.89 -9.13 -12.22
N LEU A 153 -9.23 -8.07 -11.73
CA LEU A 153 -9.67 -7.32 -10.55
C LEU A 153 -11.05 -6.65 -10.73
N PRO A 154 -11.34 -5.87 -11.79
CA PRO A 154 -12.68 -5.28 -12.00
C PRO A 154 -13.80 -6.33 -12.07
N ARG A 155 -13.54 -7.47 -12.73
CA ARG A 155 -14.51 -8.57 -12.83
C ARG A 155 -14.80 -9.19 -11.47
N LEU A 156 -13.75 -9.46 -10.69
CA LEU A 156 -13.89 -10.01 -9.34
C LEU A 156 -14.60 -9.02 -8.40
N GLN A 157 -14.27 -7.74 -8.49
CA GLN A 157 -14.93 -6.66 -7.76
C GLN A 157 -16.42 -6.60 -8.07
N SER A 158 -16.79 -6.64 -9.35
CA SER A 158 -18.19 -6.65 -9.79
C SER A 158 -18.94 -7.84 -9.19
N ARG A 159 -18.40 -9.06 -9.38
CA ARG A 159 -19.02 -10.30 -8.93
C ARG A 159 -19.20 -10.37 -7.41
N LEU A 160 -18.18 -9.98 -6.63
CA LEU A 160 -18.27 -9.93 -5.18
C LEU A 160 -19.30 -8.90 -4.70
N THR A 161 -19.46 -7.80 -5.42
CA THR A 161 -20.45 -6.77 -5.09
C THR A 161 -21.87 -7.26 -5.32
N GLU A 162 -22.10 -7.98 -6.43
CA GLU A 162 -23.38 -8.62 -6.72
C GLU A 162 -23.77 -9.65 -5.65
N TYR A 163 -22.84 -10.54 -5.31
CA TYR A 163 -23.07 -11.55 -4.28
C TYR A 163 -23.31 -10.93 -2.88
N TYR A 164 -22.58 -9.87 -2.54
CA TYR A 164 -22.69 -9.19 -1.24
C TYR A 164 -23.80 -8.12 -1.20
N ALA A 165 -24.59 -7.98 -2.28
CA ALA A 165 -25.62 -6.95 -2.43
C ALA A 165 -26.65 -6.86 -1.29
N PRO A 166 -27.15 -7.97 -0.70
CA PRO A 166 -28.10 -7.88 0.41
C PRO A 166 -27.49 -7.15 1.63
N ARG A 167 -26.19 -7.34 1.87
CA ARG A 167 -25.49 -6.70 2.97
C ARG A 167 -25.16 -5.25 2.66
N LEU A 168 -24.80 -4.93 1.41
CA LEU A 168 -24.66 -3.54 0.94
C LEU A 168 -25.95 -2.76 1.20
N ARG A 169 -27.09 -3.27 0.72
CA ARG A 169 -28.40 -2.62 0.90
C ARG A 169 -28.71 -2.34 2.36
N HIS A 170 -28.41 -3.30 3.24
CA HIS A 170 -28.59 -3.10 4.67
C HIS A 170 -27.73 -1.94 5.22
N HIS A 171 -26.44 -1.90 4.90
CA HIS A 171 -25.55 -0.84 5.40
C HIS A 171 -25.88 0.53 4.80
N VAL A 172 -26.31 0.60 3.53
CA VAL A 172 -26.78 1.86 2.94
C VAL A 172 -28.06 2.35 3.64
N GLN A 173 -28.98 1.46 4.01
CA GLN A 173 -30.18 1.85 4.77
C GLN A 173 -29.84 2.39 6.16
N GLU A 174 -28.94 1.74 6.91
CA GLU A 174 -28.50 2.24 8.22
C GLU A 174 -27.73 3.56 8.07
N LEU A 175 -26.91 3.68 7.04
CA LEU A 175 -26.16 4.89 6.74
C LEU A 175 -27.09 6.07 6.46
N VAL A 176 -28.10 5.91 5.59
CA VAL A 176 -29.10 6.96 5.29
C VAL A 176 -29.91 7.31 6.54
N LYS A 177 -30.23 6.32 7.36
CA LYS A 177 -30.96 6.52 8.62
C LYS A 177 -30.16 7.30 9.66
N HIS A 178 -28.86 7.02 9.79
CA HIS A 178 -27.98 7.69 10.75
C HIS A 178 -27.55 9.08 10.28
N GLU A 179 -27.31 9.24 8.97
CA GLU A 179 -26.94 10.52 8.38
C GLU A 179 -28.14 11.48 8.37
N GLY A 180 -29.33 10.99 8.01
CA GLY A 180 -30.60 11.70 8.21
C GLY A 180 -30.73 13.05 7.48
N GLY A 181 -29.92 13.29 6.46
CA GLY A 181 -29.84 14.56 5.72
C GLY A 181 -29.18 15.70 6.48
N LYS A 182 -28.47 15.43 7.59
CA LYS A 182 -27.93 16.46 8.49
C LYS A 182 -26.64 17.10 7.99
N THR A 183 -25.98 16.49 7.00
CA THR A 183 -24.68 16.95 6.51
C THR A 183 -24.77 17.90 5.32
N ASP A 184 -25.99 18.15 4.82
CA ASP A 184 -26.25 18.85 3.55
C ASP A 184 -25.45 18.31 2.34
N MET A 185 -24.88 17.10 2.45
CA MET A 185 -24.14 16.44 1.39
C MET A 185 -25.12 15.83 0.38
N ILE A 186 -25.73 16.70 -0.44
CA ILE A 186 -26.71 16.31 -1.48
C ILE A 186 -26.13 15.23 -2.38
N PHE A 187 -24.85 15.34 -2.79
CA PHE A 187 -24.22 14.34 -3.67
C PHE A 187 -24.19 12.92 -3.06
N PHE A 188 -23.92 12.80 -1.76
CA PHE A 188 -23.78 11.52 -1.09
C PHE A 188 -25.13 10.91 -0.73
N THR A 189 -26.02 11.75 -0.22
CA THR A 189 -27.40 11.37 0.12
C THR A 189 -28.19 10.98 -1.13
N ASP A 190 -28.02 11.69 -2.25
CA ASP A 190 -28.58 11.33 -3.55
C ASP A 190 -27.98 10.03 -4.09
N THR A 191 -26.66 9.85 -4.00
CA THR A 191 -26.01 8.60 -4.43
C THR A 191 -26.58 7.39 -3.68
N CYS A 192 -26.79 7.50 -2.37
CA CYS A 192 -27.44 6.46 -1.56
C CYS A 192 -28.91 6.26 -1.94
N ARG A 193 -29.66 7.34 -2.20
CA ARG A 193 -31.09 7.28 -2.60
C ARG A 193 -31.27 6.62 -3.98
N VAL A 194 -30.44 6.98 -4.94
CA VAL A 194 -30.42 6.41 -6.30
C VAL A 194 -30.08 4.92 -6.23
N PHE A 195 -29.15 4.51 -5.38
CA PHE A 195 -28.84 3.10 -5.11
C PHE A 195 -30.03 2.33 -4.53
N LEU A 196 -30.69 2.86 -3.49
CA LEU A 196 -31.87 2.22 -2.90
C LEU A 196 -33.05 2.13 -3.88
N SER A 197 -33.10 3.02 -4.88
CA SER A 197 -34.08 3.02 -5.96
C SER A 197 -33.70 2.11 -7.14
N ASN A 198 -32.59 1.36 -7.06
CA ASN A 198 -32.01 0.55 -8.13
C ASN A 198 -31.73 1.33 -9.44
N LYS A 199 -31.41 2.62 -9.36
CA LYS A 199 -31.13 3.50 -10.51
C LYS A 199 -29.64 3.66 -10.83
N ILE A 200 -28.77 3.03 -10.06
CA ILE A 200 -27.31 2.94 -10.27
C ILE A 200 -26.90 1.47 -10.10
N SER A 201 -25.91 1.01 -10.85
CA SER A 201 -25.40 -0.35 -10.72
C SER A 201 -24.74 -0.55 -9.34
N LEU A 202 -24.75 -1.79 -8.85
CA LEU A 202 -24.14 -2.13 -7.56
C LEU A 202 -22.64 -1.82 -7.56
N GLN A 203 -21.97 -2.14 -8.67
CA GLN A 203 -20.54 -1.91 -8.86
C GLN A 203 -20.19 -0.41 -8.87
N ASP A 204 -20.92 0.40 -9.64
CA ASP A 204 -20.66 1.84 -9.72
C ASP A 204 -20.86 2.51 -8.36
N PHE A 205 -21.87 2.08 -7.61
CA PHE A 205 -22.10 2.57 -6.26
C PHE A 205 -20.95 2.19 -5.31
N ALA A 206 -20.57 0.92 -5.26
CA ALA A 206 -19.47 0.45 -4.41
C ALA A 206 -18.15 1.16 -4.75
N GLN A 207 -17.88 1.38 -6.04
CA GLN A 207 -16.70 2.11 -6.51
C GLN A 207 -16.75 3.60 -6.12
N ARG A 208 -17.91 4.25 -6.19
CA ARG A 208 -18.07 5.64 -5.72
C ARG A 208 -17.82 5.75 -4.22
N VAL A 209 -18.35 4.83 -3.42
CA VAL A 209 -18.09 4.79 -1.97
C VAL A 209 -16.62 4.48 -1.66
N GLU A 210 -15.99 3.59 -2.44
CA GLU A 210 -14.55 3.34 -2.35
C GLU A 210 -13.75 4.62 -2.64
N ASN A 211 -14.08 5.37 -3.67
CA ASN A 211 -13.41 6.63 -3.98
C ASN A 211 -13.66 7.70 -2.90
N LEU A 212 -14.88 7.80 -2.39
CA LEU A 212 -15.24 8.74 -1.31
C LEU A 212 -14.51 8.44 -0.01
N SER A 213 -14.15 7.19 0.24
CA SER A 213 -13.42 6.82 1.44
C SER A 213 -11.97 7.35 1.50
N TYR A 214 -11.46 7.86 0.37
CA TYR A 214 -10.19 8.57 0.30
C TYR A 214 -10.39 10.10 0.30
N ASN A 215 -11.64 10.58 0.32
CA ASN A 215 -11.96 11.98 0.32
C ASN A 215 -11.95 12.52 1.76
N THR A 216 -10.98 13.39 2.06
CA THR A 216 -10.80 13.98 3.39
C THR A 216 -11.91 14.96 3.77
N ASP A 217 -12.44 15.71 2.80
CA ASP A 217 -13.52 16.68 3.01
C ASP A 217 -14.83 15.96 3.38
N PHE A 218 -15.04 14.76 2.84
CA PHE A 218 -16.18 13.92 3.20
C PHE A 218 -16.16 13.54 4.69
N TYR A 219 -15.01 13.11 5.23
CA TYR A 219 -14.91 12.78 6.66
C TYR A 219 -14.90 14.02 7.57
N SER A 220 -14.45 15.18 7.10
CA SER A 220 -14.50 16.42 7.89
C SER A 220 -15.92 16.88 8.12
N VAL A 221 -16.77 16.82 7.09
CA VAL A 221 -18.21 17.10 7.24
C VAL A 221 -18.83 16.10 8.23
N LEU A 222 -18.55 14.80 8.10
CA LEU A 222 -19.09 13.81 9.05
C LEU A 222 -18.66 14.07 10.50
N ARG A 223 -17.39 14.44 10.74
CA ARG A 223 -16.86 14.69 12.10
C ARG A 223 -17.41 15.98 12.69
N ALA A 224 -17.60 17.02 11.89
CA ALA A 224 -18.19 18.29 12.33
C ALA A 224 -19.69 18.16 12.64
N THR A 225 -20.41 17.32 11.89
CA THR A 225 -21.87 17.18 12.01
C THR A 225 -22.31 16.19 13.09
N PHE A 226 -21.55 15.11 13.35
CA PHE A 226 -22.00 14.00 14.18
C PHE A 226 -21.18 13.80 15.45
N THR A 227 -21.83 13.34 16.52
CA THR A 227 -21.15 12.89 17.73
C THR A 227 -20.26 11.68 17.45
N THR A 228 -19.20 11.49 18.23
CA THR A 228 -18.23 10.39 18.08
C THR A 228 -18.89 9.02 17.94
N ALA A 229 -19.97 8.77 18.70
CA ALA A 229 -20.72 7.51 18.63
C ALA A 229 -21.47 7.31 17.31
N VAL A 230 -22.05 8.37 16.73
CA VAL A 230 -22.76 8.31 15.44
C VAL A 230 -21.76 8.28 14.29
N LEU A 231 -20.71 9.09 14.36
CA LEU A 231 -19.60 9.10 13.41
C LEU A 231 -18.98 7.70 13.26
N LYS A 232 -18.68 7.04 14.38
CA LYS A 232 -18.15 5.67 14.38
C LYS A 232 -19.06 4.70 13.62
N ARG A 233 -20.39 4.78 13.82
CA ARG A 233 -21.37 3.96 13.10
C ARG A 233 -21.37 4.24 11.59
N LEU A 234 -21.30 5.51 11.20
CA LEU A 234 -21.25 5.90 9.79
C LEU A 234 -19.97 5.40 9.10
N ILE A 235 -18.82 5.56 9.75
CA ILE A 235 -17.53 5.04 9.26
C ILE A 235 -17.59 3.52 9.12
N ASP A 236 -18.17 2.84 10.11
CA ASP A 236 -18.36 1.40 10.09
C ASP A 236 -19.23 0.95 8.90
N ASP A 237 -20.38 1.61 8.68
CA ASP A 237 -21.29 1.30 7.57
C ASP A 237 -20.61 1.54 6.21
N LEU A 238 -19.84 2.62 6.06
CA LEU A 238 -19.03 2.88 4.88
C LEU A 238 -17.98 1.78 4.64
N ALA A 239 -17.27 1.37 5.69
CA ALA A 239 -16.29 0.29 5.59
C ALA A 239 -16.96 -1.04 5.17
N PHE A 240 -18.15 -1.33 5.70
CA PHE A 240 -18.91 -2.52 5.32
C PHE A 240 -19.36 -2.51 3.85
N ILE A 241 -19.68 -1.34 3.28
CA ILE A 241 -20.04 -1.19 1.86
C ILE A 241 -18.83 -1.48 0.96
N ARG A 242 -17.63 -1.12 1.39
CA ARG A 242 -16.38 -1.28 0.63
C ARG A 242 -15.79 -2.69 0.63
N ARG A 243 -16.31 -3.59 1.47
CA ARG A 243 -15.84 -4.97 1.64
C ARG A 243 -15.56 -5.73 0.34
N PRO A 244 -16.45 -5.73 -0.66
CA PRO A 244 -16.20 -6.45 -1.92
C PRO A 244 -14.99 -5.90 -2.68
N MET A 245 -14.78 -4.58 -2.66
CA MET A 245 -13.67 -3.92 -3.34
C MET A 245 -12.33 -4.27 -2.71
N GLN A 246 -12.28 -4.18 -1.37
CA GLN A 246 -11.08 -4.49 -0.59
C GLN A 246 -10.76 -5.99 -0.60
N GLY A 247 -11.79 -6.84 -0.47
CA GLY A 247 -11.64 -8.29 -0.54
C GLY A 247 -11.11 -8.76 -1.88
N ALA A 248 -11.60 -8.22 -3.01
CA ALA A 248 -11.08 -8.53 -4.33
C ALA A 248 -9.57 -8.23 -4.45
N ARG A 249 -9.14 -7.06 -3.96
CA ARG A 249 -7.71 -6.69 -3.96
C ARG A 249 -6.87 -7.64 -3.10
N ALA A 250 -7.36 -7.97 -1.90
CA ALA A 250 -6.67 -8.90 -0.99
C ALA A 250 -6.54 -10.30 -1.59
N PHE A 251 -7.58 -10.81 -2.25
CA PHE A 251 -7.54 -12.11 -2.93
C PHE A 251 -6.57 -12.11 -4.11
N CYS A 252 -6.62 -11.10 -4.99
CA CYS A 252 -5.65 -10.97 -6.08
C CYS A 252 -4.21 -10.86 -5.56
N TYR A 253 -4.00 -10.16 -4.44
CA TYR A 253 -2.70 -10.03 -3.80
C TYR A 253 -2.22 -11.37 -3.22
N ALA A 254 -3.07 -12.09 -2.50
CA ALA A 254 -2.76 -13.41 -1.95
C ALA A 254 -2.40 -14.41 -3.06
N ALA A 255 -3.18 -14.47 -4.15
CA ALA A 255 -2.92 -15.34 -5.29
C ALA A 255 -1.54 -15.09 -5.94
N LYS A 256 -1.13 -13.82 -6.04
CA LYS A 256 0.18 -13.43 -6.61
C LYS A 256 1.35 -13.71 -5.67
N LYS A 257 1.11 -13.81 -4.36
CA LYS A 257 2.17 -13.94 -3.33
C LYS A 257 2.31 -15.34 -2.77
N LEU A 258 1.25 -16.13 -2.76
CA LEU A 258 1.24 -17.48 -2.20
C LEU A 258 1.33 -18.50 -3.33
N GLY A 259 2.49 -19.16 -3.45
CA GLY A 259 2.72 -20.19 -4.46
C GLY A 259 1.82 -21.42 -4.31
N SER A 260 1.25 -21.64 -3.13
CA SER A 260 0.28 -22.72 -2.83
C SER A 260 -1.08 -22.55 -3.51
N PHE A 261 -1.34 -21.40 -4.13
CA PHE A 261 -2.63 -21.07 -4.78
C PHE A 261 -2.69 -21.50 -6.26
N GLN A 262 -1.70 -22.23 -6.77
CA GLN A 262 -1.71 -22.79 -8.13
C GLN A 262 -2.89 -23.74 -8.35
N LYS A 263 -3.34 -24.41 -7.28
CA LYS A 263 -4.52 -25.27 -7.28
C LYS A 263 -5.31 -25.09 -5.99
N ILE A 264 -6.60 -24.84 -6.09
CA ILE A 264 -7.48 -24.49 -4.97
C ILE A 264 -8.65 -25.47 -4.93
N LYS A 265 -8.71 -26.26 -3.87
CA LYS A 265 -9.87 -27.09 -3.55
C LYS A 265 -10.79 -26.36 -2.57
N ILE A 266 -12.09 -26.36 -2.87
CA ILE A 266 -13.11 -25.74 -2.02
C ILE A 266 -13.89 -26.84 -1.30
N ARG A 267 -14.00 -26.73 0.04
CA ARG A 267 -14.80 -27.61 0.87
C ARG A 267 -15.83 -26.82 1.68
N LEU A 268 -17.06 -26.83 1.20
CA LEU A 268 -18.19 -26.19 1.88
C LEU A 268 -18.88 -27.20 2.80
N LEU A 269 -18.69 -27.06 4.11
CA LEU A 269 -19.23 -27.95 5.13
C LEU A 269 -20.72 -27.70 5.35
N GLY A 270 -21.53 -28.75 5.31
CA GLY A 270 -22.94 -28.68 5.70
C GLY A 270 -23.10 -28.26 7.16
N SER A 271 -24.02 -27.32 7.40
CA SER A 271 -24.41 -26.90 8.75
C SER A 271 -25.12 -28.02 9.49
N TYR A 272 -24.89 -28.12 10.80
CA TYR A 272 -25.68 -29.02 11.64
C TYR A 272 -27.13 -28.51 11.79
N PRO A 273 -28.12 -29.42 11.84
CA PRO A 273 -29.49 -29.02 12.11
C PRO A 273 -29.58 -28.42 13.51
N SER A 274 -30.37 -27.35 13.64
CA SER A 274 -30.70 -26.81 14.93
C SER A 274 -31.59 -27.78 15.70
N ARG A 275 -31.44 -27.82 17.02
CA ARG A 275 -32.15 -28.80 17.85
C ARG A 275 -32.50 -28.26 19.23
N ALA A 276 -33.49 -28.88 19.85
CA ALA A 276 -33.77 -28.70 21.26
C ALA A 276 -32.76 -29.52 22.08
N VAL A 277 -32.30 -28.94 23.19
CA VAL A 277 -31.44 -29.63 24.16
C VAL A 277 -32.27 -29.84 25.44
N SER A 278 -32.20 -31.05 25.99
CA SER A 278 -32.97 -31.42 27.18
C SER A 278 -32.62 -30.49 28.35
N HIS A 279 -33.64 -30.10 29.12
CA HIS A 279 -33.47 -29.14 30.20
C HIS A 279 -32.99 -29.82 31.48
N VAL A 280 -31.86 -29.38 32.05
CA VAL A 280 -31.48 -29.72 33.42
C VAL A 280 -32.24 -28.80 34.37
N ARG A 281 -33.09 -29.36 35.24
CA ARG A 281 -33.63 -28.61 36.38
C ARG A 281 -32.51 -28.42 37.40
N PHE A 282 -31.86 -27.26 37.38
CA PHE A 282 -30.95 -26.90 38.46
C PHE A 282 -31.70 -26.89 39.80
N PRO A 283 -31.15 -27.48 40.88
CA PRO A 283 -31.74 -27.33 42.20
C PRO A 283 -31.77 -25.84 42.54
N ARG A 284 -32.98 -25.28 42.73
CA ARG A 284 -33.24 -23.86 43.09
C ARG A 284 -32.42 -23.33 44.28
N LYS A 285 -31.71 -24.20 45.01
CA LYS A 285 -30.91 -23.87 46.20
C LYS A 285 -29.46 -23.44 45.92
N ARG A 286 -28.88 -23.67 44.73
CA ARG A 286 -27.45 -23.34 44.48
C ARG A 286 -27.19 -22.02 43.76
N LEU A 287 -28.16 -21.48 43.04
CA LEU A 287 -28.01 -20.26 42.25
C LEU A 287 -29.31 -19.44 42.39
N PRO A 288 -29.36 -18.36 43.18
CA PRO A 288 -30.54 -17.50 43.25
C PRO A 288 -30.55 -16.53 42.05
N LEU A 289 -31.54 -16.64 41.15
CA LEU A 289 -31.80 -15.55 40.18
C LEU A 289 -32.33 -14.33 40.94
N PRO A 290 -31.94 -13.10 40.55
CA PRO A 290 -32.65 -11.91 40.99
C PRO A 290 -34.14 -12.03 40.62
N ARG A 291 -35.02 -11.61 41.53
CA ARG A 291 -36.48 -11.73 41.35
C ARG A 291 -36.92 -11.08 40.02
N GLY A 292 -37.59 -11.84 39.14
CA GLY A 292 -38.12 -11.35 37.87
C GLY A 292 -37.36 -11.83 36.62
N PHE A 293 -36.22 -12.50 36.77
CA PHE A 293 -35.43 -13.04 35.66
C PHE A 293 -35.77 -14.52 35.33
N GLU A 294 -36.56 -15.20 36.16
CA GLU A 294 -36.91 -16.62 35.99
C GLU A 294 -37.66 -16.88 34.68
N LYS A 295 -38.61 -16.01 34.32
CA LYS A 295 -39.35 -16.11 33.05
C LYS A 295 -38.44 -15.92 31.83
N LYS A 296 -37.47 -14.99 31.92
CA LYS A 296 -36.49 -14.74 30.84
C LYS A 296 -35.54 -15.93 30.69
N PHE A 297 -35.07 -16.49 31.80
CA PHE A 297 -34.26 -17.70 31.81
C PHE A 297 -34.98 -18.89 31.17
N GLU A 298 -36.23 -19.16 31.57
CA GLU A 298 -37.03 -20.23 30.96
C GLU A 298 -37.22 -20.01 29.45
N ALA A 299 -37.41 -18.76 29.01
CA ALA A 299 -37.54 -18.43 27.59
C ALA A 299 -36.23 -18.68 26.83
N GLU A 300 -35.07 -18.26 27.35
CA GLU A 300 -33.75 -18.49 26.73
C GLU A 300 -33.40 -19.98 26.65
N VAL A 301 -33.69 -20.74 27.71
CA VAL A 301 -33.42 -22.18 27.77
C VAL A 301 -34.25 -22.94 26.72
N ARG A 302 -35.50 -22.54 26.46
CA ARG A 302 -36.38 -23.14 25.43
C ARG A 302 -36.00 -22.82 23.99
N LYS A 303 -35.15 -21.81 23.74
CA LYS A 303 -34.72 -21.49 22.37
C LYS A 303 -33.96 -22.64 21.75
N VAL A 304 -34.20 -22.86 20.46
CA VAL A 304 -33.46 -23.83 19.64
C VAL A 304 -31.97 -23.48 19.63
N LYS A 305 -31.12 -24.50 19.75
CA LYS A 305 -29.67 -24.37 19.80
C LYS A 305 -29.03 -24.66 18.44
N TRP A 306 -27.92 -24.00 18.18
CA TRP A 306 -27.14 -24.02 16.95
C TRP A 306 -25.70 -24.36 17.27
N VAL A 307 -25.10 -25.21 16.44
CA VAL A 307 -23.65 -25.38 16.45
C VAL A 307 -23.06 -24.22 15.65
N HIS A 308 -22.16 -23.48 16.28
CA HIS A 308 -21.47 -22.38 15.62
C HIS A 308 -20.51 -22.91 14.54
N ALA A 309 -20.27 -22.09 13.51
CA ALA A 309 -19.44 -22.42 12.35
C ALA A 309 -18.01 -22.79 12.77
N GLU A 310 -17.47 -22.11 13.77
CA GLU A 310 -16.15 -22.39 14.36
C GLU A 310 -16.08 -23.84 14.85
N MET A 311 -17.07 -24.29 15.61
CA MET A 311 -17.13 -25.68 16.09
C MET A 311 -17.27 -26.68 14.95
N ARG A 312 -17.95 -26.31 13.86
CA ARG A 312 -18.09 -27.17 12.68
C ARG A 312 -16.76 -27.35 11.94
N VAL A 313 -15.99 -26.28 11.78
CA VAL A 313 -14.67 -26.33 11.14
C VAL A 313 -13.70 -27.10 12.02
N ILE A 314 -13.60 -26.79 13.32
CA ILE A 314 -12.73 -27.50 14.27
C ILE A 314 -13.00 -29.00 14.22
N THR A 315 -14.26 -29.42 14.39
CA THR A 315 -14.61 -30.85 14.37
C THR A 315 -14.34 -31.54 13.03
N HIS A 316 -14.42 -30.83 11.91
CA HIS A 316 -14.03 -31.39 10.61
C HIS A 316 -12.52 -31.58 10.52
N LEU A 317 -11.75 -30.57 10.90
CA LEU A 317 -10.27 -30.61 10.85
C LEU A 317 -9.70 -31.68 11.79
N LEU A 318 -10.32 -31.90 12.94
CA LEU A 318 -9.93 -32.96 13.88
C LEU A 318 -10.28 -34.38 13.42
N ASN A 319 -11.20 -34.52 12.45
CA ASN A 319 -11.62 -35.82 11.89
C ASN A 319 -10.87 -36.18 10.59
N GLU A 320 -9.98 -35.32 10.10
CA GLU A 320 -9.20 -35.58 8.89
C GLU A 320 -8.02 -36.53 9.20
N ASP A 321 -8.13 -37.75 8.70
CA ASP A 321 -7.38 -38.97 9.07
C ASP A 321 -5.95 -39.05 8.50
N SER A 322 -5.27 -37.93 8.23
CA SER A 322 -3.93 -37.96 7.62
C SER A 322 -2.94 -37.01 8.31
N ASP A 323 -1.87 -37.57 8.87
CA ASP A 323 -0.74 -36.82 9.46
C ASP A 323 -0.15 -35.79 8.48
N ALA A 324 -0.14 -36.10 7.17
CA ALA A 324 0.33 -35.19 6.12
C ALA A 324 -0.48 -33.88 6.03
N ARG A 325 -1.80 -33.92 6.25
CA ARG A 325 -2.66 -32.71 6.24
C ARG A 325 -2.59 -31.91 7.54
N ARG A 326 -2.16 -32.52 8.65
CA ARG A 326 -1.91 -31.78 9.91
C ARG A 326 -0.65 -30.92 9.83
N VAL A 327 0.37 -31.36 9.08
CA VAL A 327 1.58 -30.56 8.82
C VAL A 327 1.27 -29.32 7.96
N GLY A 328 0.31 -29.45 7.04
CA GLY A 328 -0.15 -28.37 6.16
C GLY A 328 -1.20 -27.42 6.74
N LEU A 329 -1.72 -27.70 7.94
CA LEU A 329 -2.82 -26.94 8.51
C LEU A 329 -2.34 -25.55 8.96
N VAL A 330 -2.95 -24.49 8.41
CA VAL A 330 -2.72 -23.13 8.90
C VAL A 330 -3.41 -22.99 10.27
N PRO A 331 -2.69 -22.67 11.36
CA PRO A 331 -3.24 -22.64 12.72
C PRO A 331 -4.07 -21.36 12.98
N TYR A 332 -4.97 -21.02 12.07
CA TYR A 332 -5.82 -19.84 12.13
C TYR A 332 -7.21 -20.12 11.55
N LEU A 333 -8.25 -19.63 12.22
CA LEU A 333 -9.62 -19.64 11.73
C LEU A 333 -10.05 -18.22 11.38
N GLY A 334 -10.42 -18.01 10.12
CA GLY A 334 -11.03 -16.76 9.68
C GLY A 334 -12.49 -16.73 10.07
N VAL A 335 -12.93 -15.71 10.81
CA VAL A 335 -14.31 -15.66 11.31
C VAL A 335 -14.95 -14.32 10.95
N SER A 336 -16.11 -14.42 10.27
CA SER A 336 -16.90 -13.28 9.78
C SER A 336 -17.30 -12.26 10.85
N LYS A 337 -17.27 -12.71 12.11
CA LYS A 337 -17.42 -11.94 13.34
C LYS A 337 -16.31 -12.35 14.29
N ARG A 338 -16.00 -11.51 15.27
CA ARG A 338 -15.18 -11.93 16.42
C ARG A 338 -15.82 -13.18 17.06
N THR A 339 -14.99 -14.08 17.58
CA THR A 339 -15.50 -15.30 18.22
C THR A 339 -16.32 -14.95 19.47
N CYS A 340 -17.33 -15.75 19.77
CA CYS A 340 -18.08 -15.60 21.01
C CYS A 340 -17.30 -16.15 22.21
N PHE A 341 -17.72 -15.80 23.42
CA PHE A 341 -17.09 -16.26 24.66
C PHE A 341 -16.94 -17.80 24.70
N LEU A 342 -17.99 -18.50 24.27
CA LEU A 342 -18.06 -19.97 24.28
C LEU A 342 -17.07 -20.59 23.27
N CYS A 343 -17.08 -20.15 22.01
CA CYS A 343 -16.15 -20.62 20.99
C CYS A 343 -14.70 -20.24 21.34
N GLY A 344 -14.48 -19.04 21.87
CA GLY A 344 -13.16 -18.53 22.25
C GLY A 344 -12.49 -19.38 23.32
N HIS A 345 -13.20 -19.75 24.38
CA HIS A 345 -12.64 -20.63 25.42
C HIS A 345 -12.31 -22.03 24.91
N ILE A 346 -13.14 -22.59 24.02
CA ILE A 346 -12.82 -23.87 23.39
C ILE A 346 -11.55 -23.74 22.55
N ILE A 347 -11.45 -22.71 21.71
CA ILE A 347 -10.30 -22.47 20.83
C ILE A 347 -9.02 -22.26 21.67
N GLN A 348 -9.09 -21.42 22.70
CA GLN A 348 -7.96 -21.14 23.59
C GLN A 348 -7.48 -22.39 24.32
N GLN A 349 -8.40 -23.19 24.87
CA GLN A 349 -8.04 -24.40 25.61
C GLN A 349 -7.53 -25.52 24.69
N MET A 350 -7.99 -25.56 23.44
CA MET A 350 -7.45 -26.49 22.44
C MET A 350 -6.01 -26.13 22.03
N GLY A 351 -5.63 -24.84 22.07
CA GLY A 351 -4.28 -24.34 21.77
C GLY A 351 -3.81 -24.53 20.32
N GLN A 352 -4.66 -25.05 19.42
CA GLN A 352 -4.31 -25.40 18.04
C GLN A 352 -4.62 -24.31 17.01
N PHE A 353 -5.50 -23.37 17.36
CA PHE A 353 -6.02 -22.39 16.43
C PHE A 353 -6.00 -20.99 17.04
N GLN A 354 -5.62 -20.01 16.23
CA GLN A 354 -5.77 -18.60 16.54
C GLN A 354 -6.97 -18.01 15.79
N THR A 355 -7.53 -16.90 16.30
CA THR A 355 -8.56 -16.12 15.62
C THR A 355 -8.29 -14.64 15.82
N ARG A 356 -8.84 -13.79 14.95
CA ARG A 356 -8.63 -12.35 14.97
C ARG A 356 -8.87 -11.71 16.35
N ALA A 357 -9.98 -12.07 16.99
CA ALA A 357 -10.38 -11.53 18.29
C ALA A 357 -11.60 -12.28 18.86
N ASN A 358 -11.85 -12.06 20.15
CA ASN A 358 -13.05 -12.46 20.87
C ASN A 358 -13.91 -11.23 21.19
N HIS A 359 -15.24 -11.39 21.32
CA HIS A 359 -16.13 -10.28 21.73
C HIS A 359 -16.80 -10.47 23.10
N GLY A 360 -16.47 -11.54 23.84
CA GLY A 360 -16.93 -11.77 25.22
C GLY A 360 -18.44 -12.03 25.42
N LYS A 361 -19.26 -12.13 24.36
CA LYS A 361 -20.71 -12.38 24.54
C LYS A 361 -21.00 -13.86 24.64
N ILE A 362 -21.87 -14.19 25.60
CA ILE A 362 -22.39 -15.54 25.82
C ILE A 362 -23.75 -15.67 25.11
N TYR A 363 -23.93 -16.75 24.35
CA TYR A 363 -25.17 -17.03 23.63
C TYR A 363 -25.83 -18.31 24.14
N SER A 364 -27.05 -18.17 24.67
CA SER A 364 -27.93 -19.24 25.11
C SER A 364 -28.31 -20.21 23.98
N GLN A 365 -28.20 -19.75 22.73
CA GLN A 365 -28.52 -20.51 21.52
C GLN A 365 -27.32 -21.31 20.99
N TRP A 366 -26.18 -21.30 21.66
CA TRP A 366 -25.01 -22.09 21.28
C TRP A 366 -25.13 -23.54 21.78
N THR A 367 -24.61 -24.51 21.03
CA THR A 367 -24.40 -25.89 21.50
C THR A 367 -23.23 -26.59 20.80
N LEU A 368 -22.81 -27.73 21.35
CA LEU A 368 -21.79 -28.63 20.79
C LEU A 368 -22.35 -29.50 19.65
N PRO A 369 -21.54 -30.15 18.81
CA PRO A 369 -22.02 -31.20 17.91
C PRO A 369 -22.45 -32.47 18.68
N SER A 370 -23.50 -33.18 18.24
CA SER A 370 -24.05 -34.35 18.94
C SER A 370 -23.19 -35.62 18.84
N ALA A 371 -22.38 -35.74 17.78
CA ALA A 371 -21.42 -36.82 17.59
C ALA A 371 -20.23 -36.23 16.83
N VAL A 372 -19.02 -36.51 17.33
CA VAL A 372 -17.78 -36.14 16.67
C VAL A 372 -16.93 -37.39 16.53
N LEU A 373 -16.66 -37.78 15.30
CA LEU A 373 -15.61 -38.75 15.01
C LEU A 373 -14.30 -37.98 15.09
N VAL A 374 -13.43 -38.35 16.03
CA VAL A 374 -12.13 -37.71 16.25
C VAL A 374 -11.18 -38.79 16.73
N GLU A 375 -9.91 -38.69 16.37
CA GLU A 375 -8.87 -39.53 16.96
C GLU A 375 -8.82 -39.41 18.48
N GLN A 376 -8.40 -40.48 19.14
CA GLN A 376 -8.40 -40.58 20.60
C GLN A 376 -7.65 -39.43 21.30
N ARG A 377 -6.52 -38.97 20.74
CA ARG A 377 -5.72 -37.87 21.31
C ARG A 377 -6.47 -36.54 21.26
N ASP A 378 -7.06 -36.21 20.12
CA ASP A 378 -7.72 -34.93 19.89
C ASP A 378 -9.15 -34.93 20.48
N ALA A 379 -9.76 -36.11 20.65
CA ALA A 379 -11.00 -36.32 21.39
C ALA A 379 -10.84 -35.97 22.88
N VAL A 380 -9.72 -36.35 23.50
CA VAL A 380 -9.42 -36.00 24.90
C VAL A 380 -9.26 -34.48 25.05
N ARG A 381 -8.49 -33.82 24.17
CA ARG A 381 -8.33 -32.35 24.21
C ARG A 381 -9.65 -31.61 24.04
N LEU A 382 -10.49 -32.05 23.11
CA LEU A 382 -11.81 -31.45 22.90
C LEU A 382 -12.71 -31.66 24.13
N GLN A 383 -12.66 -32.85 24.73
CA GLN A 383 -13.39 -33.15 25.96
C GLN A 383 -12.92 -32.26 27.12
N ASP A 384 -11.61 -32.11 27.31
CA ASP A 384 -11.00 -31.22 28.32
C ASP A 384 -11.41 -29.77 28.09
N ALA A 385 -11.43 -29.31 26.83
CA ALA A 385 -11.89 -27.97 26.46
C ALA A 385 -13.36 -27.74 26.82
N VAL A 386 -14.22 -28.73 26.58
CA VAL A 386 -15.64 -28.67 26.93
C VAL A 386 -15.84 -28.67 28.46
N GLU A 387 -15.08 -29.47 29.19
CA GLU A 387 -15.13 -29.49 30.66
C GLU A 387 -14.64 -28.17 31.26
N HIS A 388 -13.54 -27.64 30.73
CA HIS A 388 -13.05 -26.31 31.10
C HIS A 388 -14.10 -25.23 30.85
N LEU A 389 -14.75 -25.22 29.68
CA LEU A 389 -15.83 -24.26 29.37
C LEU A 389 -16.98 -24.36 30.37
N ARG A 390 -17.40 -25.58 30.75
CA ARG A 390 -18.44 -25.78 31.78
C ARG A 390 -18.01 -25.14 33.10
N ASP A 391 -16.79 -25.35 33.53
CA ASP A 391 -16.31 -24.88 34.84
C ASP A 391 -16.06 -23.36 34.84
N VAL A 392 -15.66 -22.78 33.71
CA VAL A 392 -15.70 -21.32 33.48
C VAL A 392 -17.13 -20.79 33.61
N LEU A 393 -18.11 -21.40 32.92
CA LEU A 393 -19.50 -20.94 32.98
C LEU A 393 -20.13 -21.06 34.38
N ARG A 394 -19.72 -22.06 35.18
CA ARG A 394 -20.14 -22.16 36.59
C ARG A 394 -19.63 -20.96 37.39
N ARG A 395 -18.33 -20.66 37.29
CA ARG A 395 -17.72 -19.49 37.94
C ARG A 395 -18.40 -18.20 37.50
N GLU A 396 -18.67 -18.05 36.21
CA GLU A 396 -19.34 -16.87 35.65
C GLU A 396 -20.84 -16.76 36.02
N ALA A 397 -21.47 -17.87 36.39
CA ALA A 397 -22.84 -17.88 36.91
C ALA A 397 -22.89 -17.48 38.40
N ASP A 398 -21.87 -17.88 39.16
CA ASP A 398 -21.70 -17.61 40.61
C ASP A 398 -21.22 -16.18 40.91
N ARG A 399 -20.60 -15.47 39.96
CA ARG A 399 -20.15 -14.06 40.14
C ARG A 399 -21.31 -13.10 40.34
N ASP A 400 -21.44 -12.50 41.52
CA ASP A 400 -22.52 -11.55 41.87
C ASP A 400 -22.18 -10.06 41.63
N ASP A 401 -20.91 -9.75 41.43
CA ASP A 401 -20.33 -8.41 41.30
C ASP A 401 -19.97 -8.04 39.85
N LEU A 402 -20.85 -8.34 38.90
CA LEU A 402 -20.60 -7.99 37.51
C LEU A 402 -20.70 -6.47 37.31
N ARG A 403 -19.57 -5.83 37.03
CA ARG A 403 -19.55 -4.43 36.58
C ARG A 403 -20.34 -4.34 35.26
N PRO A 404 -21.14 -3.28 35.04
CA PRO A 404 -21.73 -3.02 33.74
C PRO A 404 -20.60 -2.84 32.71
N ILE A 405 -20.47 -3.78 31.78
CA ILE A 405 -19.52 -3.72 30.67
C ILE A 405 -20.31 -3.37 29.42
N ASP A 406 -19.86 -2.35 28.70
CA ASP A 406 -20.47 -1.97 27.43
C ASP A 406 -20.36 -3.11 26.42
N PRO A 407 -21.43 -3.40 25.66
CA PRO A 407 -21.44 -4.51 24.72
C PRO A 407 -20.43 -4.29 23.61
N GLU A 408 -19.50 -5.23 23.45
CA GLU A 408 -18.49 -5.13 22.41
C GLU A 408 -19.08 -5.47 21.03
N LYS A 409 -18.54 -4.82 19.99
CA LYS A 409 -19.03 -4.99 18.62
C LYS A 409 -18.53 -6.31 18.03
N GLU A 410 -19.46 -7.15 17.60
CA GLU A 410 -19.16 -8.48 17.02
C GLU A 410 -18.55 -8.41 15.62
N SER A 411 -19.00 -7.46 14.80
CA SER A 411 -18.52 -7.26 13.44
C SER A 411 -17.54 -6.11 13.40
N VAL A 412 -16.25 -6.45 13.30
CA VAL A 412 -15.16 -5.52 13.04
C VAL A 412 -14.57 -5.89 11.68
N MET A 413 -14.03 -4.90 10.97
CA MET A 413 -13.36 -5.13 9.71
C MET A 413 -12.01 -5.82 9.96
N ALA A 414 -11.60 -6.77 9.11
CA ALA A 414 -10.18 -7.14 9.13
C ALA A 414 -9.37 -5.87 8.82
N THR A 415 -8.24 -5.68 9.48
CA THR A 415 -7.35 -4.56 9.20
C THR A 415 -6.82 -4.77 7.79
N PRO A 416 -6.99 -3.83 6.85
CA PRO A 416 -6.36 -3.97 5.54
C PRO A 416 -4.87 -4.17 5.76
N LEU A 417 -4.31 -5.26 5.24
CA LEU A 417 -2.88 -5.25 4.96
C LEU A 417 -2.68 -4.08 4.00
N LEU A 418 -2.00 -3.04 4.47
CA LEU A 418 -1.49 -2.04 3.55
C LEU A 418 -0.76 -2.83 2.43
N PRO A 419 -0.94 -2.49 1.14
CA PRO A 419 -0.02 -2.96 0.12
C PRO A 419 1.38 -2.78 0.69
N PRO A 420 2.30 -3.77 0.56
CA PRO A 420 3.61 -3.67 1.18
C PRO A 420 4.09 -2.27 0.88
N SER A 421 4.24 -1.48 1.95
CA SER A 421 4.79 -0.15 1.84
C SER A 421 6.06 -0.33 1.04
N ILE A 422 6.31 0.60 0.11
CA ILE A 422 7.67 0.80 -0.40
C ILE A 422 8.56 0.71 0.85
N LYS A 423 9.41 -0.32 0.86
CA LYS A 423 10.05 -0.86 2.07
C LYS A 423 10.57 0.31 2.90
N SER A 424 10.10 0.45 4.14
CA SER A 424 10.62 1.49 5.04
C SER A 424 12.10 1.21 5.32
N THR A 425 12.97 1.89 4.59
CA THR A 425 14.39 2.07 4.85
C THR A 425 14.58 3.33 5.69
N PRO A 426 15.72 3.51 6.38
CA PRO A 426 16.10 4.79 7.00
C PRO A 426 16.04 6.01 6.05
N PHE A 427 16.03 5.78 4.73
CA PHE A 427 16.01 6.82 3.68
C PHE A 427 14.60 7.15 3.22
N THR A 428 13.71 6.16 3.27
CA THR A 428 12.30 6.29 2.93
C THR A 428 11.51 6.46 4.21
N GLN A 429 11.40 7.70 4.67
CA GLN A 429 10.37 8.03 5.64
C GLN A 429 9.04 7.82 4.91
N HIS A 430 8.24 6.83 5.32
CA HIS A 430 6.86 6.67 4.84
C HIS A 430 6.04 7.86 5.33
N VAL A 431 6.23 9.02 4.72
CA VAL A 431 5.33 10.15 4.87
C VAL A 431 4.24 9.87 3.86
N LYS A 432 3.07 9.44 4.36
CA LYS A 432 1.82 9.56 3.62
C LYS A 432 1.63 11.05 3.34
N ASP A 433 2.23 11.48 2.23
CA ASP A 433 2.15 12.79 1.62
C ASP A 433 2.98 13.92 2.28
N PRO A 434 4.23 14.18 1.81
CA PRO A 434 5.14 15.15 2.42
C PRO A 434 4.75 16.64 2.30
N ARG A 435 3.64 17.01 1.65
CA ARG A 435 3.33 18.43 1.35
C ARG A 435 1.85 18.78 1.50
N ARG A 436 1.28 18.36 2.63
CA ARG A 436 -0.10 18.66 3.06
C ARG A 436 -0.40 20.15 3.22
N LEU A 437 0.62 20.95 3.50
CA LEU A 437 0.53 22.38 3.80
C LEU A 437 0.31 23.29 2.58
N GLN A 438 0.89 22.95 1.43
CA GLN A 438 0.58 23.67 0.20
C GLN A 438 -0.85 23.41 -0.29
N ARG A 439 -1.35 22.18 -0.03
CA ARG A 439 -2.60 21.69 -0.60
C ARG A 439 -3.83 22.47 -0.15
N GLU A 440 -3.75 23.32 0.88
CA GLU A 440 -4.83 24.20 1.30
C GLU A 440 -4.71 25.62 0.78
N SER A 441 -3.51 26.19 0.77
CA SER A 441 -3.22 27.53 0.22
C SER A 441 -3.78 27.73 -1.20
N ASP A 442 -3.62 26.71 -2.05
CA ASP A 442 -4.08 26.75 -3.44
C ASP A 442 -5.59 26.45 -3.58
N TRP A 443 -6.20 25.76 -2.60
CA TRP A 443 -7.65 25.50 -2.60
C TRP A 443 -8.47 26.66 -2.03
N LEU A 444 -7.94 27.37 -1.03
CA LEU A 444 -8.56 28.55 -0.42
C LEU A 444 -8.65 29.73 -1.40
N SER A 445 -7.66 29.85 -2.29
CA SER A 445 -7.69 30.83 -3.40
C SER A 445 -8.89 30.64 -4.34
N HIS A 446 -9.45 29.43 -4.43
CA HIS A 446 -10.59 29.10 -5.29
C HIS A 446 -11.96 29.24 -4.61
N LEU A 447 -12.05 29.24 -3.28
CA LEU A 447 -13.31 29.36 -2.55
C LEU A 447 -13.85 30.80 -2.50
N ALA A 448 -12.97 31.81 -2.49
CA ALA A 448 -13.34 33.22 -2.44
C ALA A 448 -14.17 33.73 -3.64
N ARG A 449 -14.24 32.98 -4.76
CA ARG A 449 -14.99 33.40 -5.96
C ARG A 449 -16.31 32.67 -6.20
N ARG A 450 -16.55 31.52 -5.58
CA ARG A 450 -17.81 30.78 -5.83
C ARG A 450 -19.04 31.52 -5.31
N ASP A 451 -18.83 32.45 -4.36
CA ASP A 451 -19.86 33.31 -3.79
C ASP A 451 -20.06 34.65 -4.52
N ARG A 452 -19.18 35.00 -5.48
CA ARG A 452 -19.32 36.23 -6.30
C ARG A 452 -19.94 35.97 -7.67
N THR A 453 -19.50 34.95 -8.40
CA THR A 453 -20.06 34.68 -9.75
C THR A 453 -21.50 34.17 -9.73
N SER A 454 -21.93 33.53 -8.64
CA SER A 454 -23.32 33.06 -8.48
C SER A 454 -24.31 34.20 -8.15
N ARG A 455 -23.80 35.41 -7.83
CA ARG A 455 -24.62 36.58 -7.46
C ARG A 455 -24.80 37.58 -8.61
N GLU A 456 -23.91 37.58 -9.61
CA GLU A 456 -23.95 38.54 -10.72
C GLU A 456 -24.62 37.98 -11.99
N ASP A 457 -24.70 36.65 -12.17
CA ASP A 457 -25.28 36.02 -13.36
C ASP A 457 -26.83 35.83 -13.33
N ILE A 458 -27.51 36.31 -12.28
CA ILE A 458 -28.99 36.23 -12.16
C ILE A 458 -29.67 37.55 -12.60
N GLU A 459 -28.95 38.66 -12.75
CA GLU A 459 -29.53 39.97 -13.09
C GLU A 459 -28.85 40.64 -14.30
N SER A 460 -28.86 40.01 -15.48
CA SER A 460 -28.86 40.78 -16.73
C SER A 460 -29.27 39.96 -17.96
N GLY A 461 -30.38 40.37 -18.60
CA GLY A 461 -30.50 40.29 -20.06
C GLY A 461 -31.33 39.17 -20.67
N SER A 462 -32.65 39.23 -20.46
CA SER A 462 -33.65 38.61 -21.33
C SER A 462 -33.64 39.23 -22.74
N SER A 463 -33.84 38.40 -23.78
CA SER A 463 -34.70 38.62 -24.98
C SER A 463 -34.09 38.20 -26.33
N GLY A 464 -34.85 37.44 -27.14
CA GLY A 464 -34.65 37.32 -28.59
C GLY A 464 -34.87 35.94 -29.23
N SER A 465 -36.10 35.47 -29.33
CA SER A 465 -36.54 34.30 -30.12
C SER A 465 -36.58 34.61 -31.62
N THR A 466 -36.25 33.67 -32.53
CA THR A 466 -37.06 33.26 -33.72
C THR A 466 -36.37 32.26 -34.69
N SER A 467 -37.09 31.15 -34.98
CA SER A 467 -37.24 30.35 -36.24
C SER A 467 -36.08 29.96 -37.17
N GLY A 468 -36.01 28.66 -37.54
CA GLY A 468 -35.21 28.08 -38.66
C GLY A 468 -35.79 28.36 -40.07
N PRO A 469 -35.66 27.51 -41.13
CA PRO A 469 -34.99 26.19 -41.28
C PRO A 469 -34.22 25.97 -42.63
N GLY A 470 -33.66 24.75 -42.84
CA GLY A 470 -33.30 24.15 -44.16
C GLY A 470 -31.84 24.35 -44.60
N GLY A 471 -31.15 23.44 -45.30
CA GLY A 471 -31.45 22.13 -45.88
C GLY A 471 -30.23 21.70 -46.72
N GLU A 472 -30.03 20.38 -46.88
CA GLU A 472 -29.43 19.65 -48.03
C GLU A 472 -28.02 20.09 -48.56
N ALA A 473 -27.07 19.23 -48.92
CA ALA A 473 -27.18 18.03 -49.72
C ALA A 473 -25.87 17.19 -49.68
N LEU A 474 -26.02 15.87 -49.81
CA LEU A 474 -25.09 15.00 -50.55
C LEU A 474 -25.53 14.98 -52.03
N PRO A 475 -24.62 14.86 -53.00
CA PRO A 475 -24.45 13.59 -53.75
C PRO A 475 -22.97 13.36 -54.12
N GLY A 476 -22.47 12.23 -54.62
CA GLY A 476 -23.03 10.99 -55.13
C GLY A 476 -21.96 10.34 -56.05
N ILE A 477 -21.49 9.16 -55.65
CA ILE A 477 -21.09 7.96 -56.44
C ILE A 477 -20.39 8.13 -57.81
N SER A 478 -19.20 7.52 -57.94
CA SER A 478 -18.92 6.58 -59.05
C SER A 478 -17.76 5.63 -58.71
N ASN A 479 -18.05 4.34 -58.81
CA ASN A 479 -17.07 3.26 -58.94
C ASN A 479 -16.50 3.29 -60.37
N GLU A 480 -15.21 3.01 -60.54
CA GLU A 480 -14.77 1.98 -61.49
C GLU A 480 -13.35 1.49 -61.19
N ALA A 481 -13.18 0.18 -61.35
CA ALA A 481 -12.00 -0.61 -61.04
C ALA A 481 -10.95 -0.55 -62.17
N ARG A 482 -9.68 -0.76 -61.82
CA ARG A 482 -8.69 -1.50 -62.63
C ARG A 482 -7.50 -1.96 -61.79
N THR A 483 -7.54 -3.27 -61.51
CA THR A 483 -6.43 -4.25 -61.57
C THR A 483 -4.99 -3.73 -61.62
N GLY A 484 -4.18 -4.21 -60.68
CA GLY A 484 -2.72 -4.16 -60.71
C GLY A 484 -2.14 -5.09 -59.65
N ASP A 485 -2.15 -6.38 -59.97
CA ASP A 485 -1.55 -7.47 -59.19
C ASP A 485 -0.02 -7.33 -59.23
N HIS A 486 0.62 -7.03 -58.10
CA HIS A 486 2.03 -7.29 -57.88
C HIS A 486 2.24 -7.71 -56.43
N ARG A 487 2.27 -9.03 -56.24
CA ARG A 487 2.88 -9.70 -55.09
C ARG A 487 4.30 -9.14 -54.87
N SER A 488 4.48 -8.33 -53.83
CA SER A 488 5.78 -8.14 -53.19
C SER A 488 5.93 -9.18 -52.08
N VAL A 489 6.95 -10.00 -52.29
CA VAL A 489 7.51 -11.05 -51.45
C VAL A 489 7.76 -10.54 -50.02
N PRO A 490 7.51 -11.34 -48.97
CA PRO A 490 7.95 -10.99 -47.62
C PRO A 490 9.48 -10.90 -47.60
N GLU A 491 10.00 -9.73 -47.22
CA GLU A 491 11.43 -9.51 -47.01
C GLU A 491 11.99 -10.62 -46.12
N THR A 492 12.91 -11.38 -46.70
CA THR A 492 13.68 -12.42 -46.01
C THR A 492 14.45 -11.78 -44.86
N ALA A 493 14.05 -12.07 -43.63
CA ALA A 493 14.86 -11.78 -42.46
C ALA A 493 16.27 -12.32 -42.68
N SER A 494 17.26 -11.43 -42.73
CA SER A 494 18.67 -11.79 -42.81
C SER A 494 19.01 -12.76 -41.67
N LYS A 495 19.35 -14.00 -42.01
CA LYS A 495 19.74 -15.04 -41.06
C LYS A 495 21.19 -14.76 -40.65
N THR A 496 21.39 -13.97 -39.61
CA THR A 496 22.71 -13.68 -39.04
C THR A 496 22.92 -14.46 -37.75
N CYS A 497 24.17 -14.77 -37.42
CA CYS A 497 24.53 -15.35 -36.14
C CYS A 497 24.15 -14.41 -34.99
N ALA A 498 23.43 -14.91 -33.98
CA ALA A 498 22.98 -14.07 -32.87
C ALA A 498 24.10 -13.52 -32.00
N ASN A 499 25.26 -14.18 -31.97
CA ASN A 499 26.45 -13.74 -31.25
C ASN A 499 27.27 -12.73 -32.06
N CYS A 500 27.91 -13.17 -33.15
CA CYS A 500 28.87 -12.36 -33.91
C CYS A 500 28.26 -11.52 -35.03
N LYS A 501 26.95 -11.65 -35.28
CA LYS A 501 26.18 -10.91 -36.31
C LYS A 501 26.65 -11.13 -37.76
N ILE A 502 27.50 -12.13 -38.01
CA ILE A 502 27.98 -12.50 -39.36
C ILE A 502 26.97 -13.47 -40.01
N ASP A 503 26.74 -13.29 -41.31
CA ASP A 503 26.06 -14.27 -42.17
C ASP A 503 27.09 -15.22 -42.76
N SER A 504 27.24 -16.39 -42.14
CA SER A 504 28.18 -17.43 -42.58
C SER A 504 27.59 -18.40 -43.60
N GLY A 505 26.35 -18.21 -44.06
CA GLY A 505 25.62 -19.12 -44.97
C GLY A 505 25.24 -20.48 -44.36
N PHE A 506 26.01 -20.95 -43.36
CA PHE A 506 25.74 -22.13 -42.54
C PHE A 506 25.61 -21.68 -41.09
N LEU A 507 24.38 -21.62 -40.60
CA LEU A 507 24.08 -21.32 -39.20
C LEU A 507 23.37 -22.52 -38.57
N VAL A 508 23.81 -22.89 -37.37
CA VAL A 508 23.26 -23.95 -36.54
C VAL A 508 22.21 -23.35 -35.59
N SER A 509 21.07 -24.01 -35.45
CA SER A 509 20.03 -23.59 -34.51
C SER A 509 20.43 -23.92 -33.07
N CYS A 510 19.89 -23.15 -32.12
CA CYS A 510 20.03 -23.45 -30.70
C CYS A 510 19.51 -24.88 -30.43
N PRO A 511 20.33 -25.79 -29.88
CA PRO A 511 19.98 -27.21 -29.72
C PRO A 511 18.83 -27.47 -28.72
N LYS A 512 18.36 -26.43 -28.02
CA LYS A 512 17.26 -26.53 -27.06
C LYS A 512 15.95 -25.97 -27.60
N CYS A 513 15.95 -24.75 -28.16
CA CYS A 513 14.71 -24.06 -28.53
C CYS A 513 14.54 -23.77 -30.02
N ASP A 514 15.57 -24.04 -30.84
CA ASP A 514 15.63 -23.75 -32.28
C ASP A 514 15.33 -22.31 -32.71
N SER A 515 15.14 -21.38 -31.77
CA SER A 515 14.67 -20.01 -32.04
C SER A 515 15.77 -19.02 -32.41
N VAL A 516 17.04 -19.41 -32.28
CA VAL A 516 18.21 -18.56 -32.50
C VAL A 516 19.28 -19.33 -33.28
N LEU A 517 19.99 -18.64 -34.17
CA LEU A 517 20.97 -19.20 -35.10
C LEU A 517 22.41 -18.77 -34.72
N TYR A 518 23.39 -19.66 -34.87
CA TYR A 518 24.80 -19.45 -34.52
C TYR A 518 25.74 -19.96 -35.62
N CYS A 519 26.92 -19.35 -35.77
CA CYS A 519 27.95 -19.87 -36.69
C CYS A 519 28.41 -21.28 -36.29
N ASP A 520 28.57 -21.51 -34.98
CA ASP A 520 29.15 -22.70 -34.40
C ASP A 520 28.75 -22.85 -32.92
N ALA A 521 29.21 -23.94 -32.30
CA ALA A 521 28.99 -24.21 -30.88
C ALA A 521 29.64 -23.15 -29.97
N ASP A 522 30.70 -22.48 -30.41
CA ASP A 522 31.40 -21.47 -29.61
C ASP A 522 30.62 -20.15 -29.56
N CYS A 523 30.04 -19.71 -30.68
CA CYS A 523 29.07 -18.62 -30.73
C CYS A 523 27.83 -18.93 -29.91
N CYS A 524 27.35 -20.18 -29.93
CA CYS A 524 26.25 -20.61 -29.07
C CYS A 524 26.61 -20.52 -27.59
N LYS A 525 27.78 -21.02 -27.18
CA LYS A 525 28.27 -20.94 -25.78
C LYS A 525 28.48 -19.50 -25.32
N ALA A 526 29.04 -18.65 -26.18
CA ALA A 526 29.28 -17.24 -25.86
C ALA A 526 27.99 -16.45 -25.67
N HIS A 527 26.94 -16.74 -26.45
CA HIS A 527 25.63 -16.10 -26.33
C HIS A 527 24.69 -16.79 -25.34
N TRP A 528 25.03 -18.01 -24.89
CA TRP A 528 24.19 -18.78 -23.97
C TRP A 528 23.81 -18.04 -22.68
N PRO A 529 24.69 -17.28 -22.01
CA PRO A 529 24.35 -16.58 -20.78
C PRO A 529 23.20 -15.58 -20.93
N THR A 530 23.06 -14.90 -22.07
CA THR A 530 21.94 -13.98 -22.34
C THR A 530 20.75 -14.70 -22.96
N HIS A 531 20.99 -15.70 -23.81
CA HIS A 531 19.93 -16.47 -24.47
C HIS A 531 19.16 -17.40 -23.52
N LYS A 532 19.80 -17.92 -22.46
CA LYS A 532 19.16 -18.78 -21.46
C LYS A 532 17.89 -18.13 -20.86
N PHE A 533 17.85 -16.81 -20.77
CA PHE A 533 16.71 -16.04 -20.28
C PHE A 533 15.48 -16.02 -21.22
N CYS A 534 15.66 -16.29 -22.50
CA CYS A 534 14.60 -16.33 -23.51
C CYS A 534 14.40 -17.72 -24.15
N CYS A 535 15.16 -18.73 -23.69
CA CYS A 535 15.08 -20.10 -24.19
C CYS A 535 13.98 -20.89 -23.45
N LYS A 536 12.87 -21.18 -24.12
CA LYS A 536 11.68 -21.86 -23.56
C LYS A 536 11.94 -23.28 -23.01
N LEU A 537 13.07 -23.90 -23.38
CA LEU A 537 13.46 -25.28 -23.01
C LEU A 537 14.75 -25.31 -22.15
N GLY A 538 15.15 -24.18 -21.56
CA GLY A 538 16.26 -24.09 -20.60
C GLY A 538 15.89 -24.55 -19.19
N GLN A 539 16.91 -24.80 -18.34
CA GLN A 539 16.70 -24.98 -16.89
C GLN A 539 16.03 -23.72 -16.28
N PRO A 540 15.27 -23.86 -15.18
CA PRO A 540 14.75 -22.71 -14.44
C PRO A 540 15.87 -21.75 -14.08
N ILE A 541 15.68 -20.46 -14.38
CA ILE A 541 16.64 -19.39 -14.07
C ILE A 541 16.64 -19.20 -12.56
N ASP A 542 17.82 -19.21 -11.95
CA ASP A 542 17.99 -19.01 -10.51
C ASP A 542 18.93 -17.83 -10.19
N SER A 543 19.25 -17.65 -8.90
CA SER A 543 20.12 -16.57 -8.45
C SER A 543 21.55 -16.66 -9.00
N ALA A 544 22.05 -17.87 -9.30
CA ALA A 544 23.37 -18.06 -9.90
C ALA A 544 23.40 -17.51 -11.33
N ASP A 545 22.36 -17.82 -12.11
CA ASP A 545 22.18 -17.30 -13.46
C ASP A 545 22.12 -15.77 -13.51
N ASN A 546 21.34 -15.19 -12.59
CA ASN A 546 21.21 -13.75 -12.46
C ASN A 546 22.55 -13.08 -12.08
N LEU A 547 23.34 -13.69 -11.19
CA LEU A 547 24.65 -13.15 -10.82
C LEU A 547 25.65 -13.22 -11.98
N VAL A 548 25.68 -14.31 -12.74
CA VAL A 548 26.55 -14.43 -13.92
C VAL A 548 26.18 -13.37 -14.96
N LEU A 549 24.89 -13.20 -15.25
CA LEU A 549 24.42 -12.16 -16.16
C LEU A 549 24.79 -10.75 -15.66
N ALA A 550 24.59 -10.46 -14.38
CA ALA A 550 24.98 -9.21 -13.75
C ALA A 550 26.48 -8.93 -13.93
N CYS A 551 27.33 -9.94 -13.69
CA CYS A 551 28.78 -9.83 -13.84
C CYS A 551 29.21 -9.58 -15.30
N GLN A 552 28.61 -10.28 -16.26
CA GLN A 552 28.93 -10.15 -17.68
C GLN A 552 28.47 -8.81 -18.26
N THR A 553 27.30 -8.35 -17.83
CA THR A 553 26.76 -7.03 -18.22
C THR A 553 27.37 -5.88 -17.41
N ASN A 554 28.16 -6.20 -16.38
CA ASN A 554 28.72 -5.26 -15.40
C ASN A 554 27.63 -4.35 -14.78
N ARG A 555 26.44 -4.89 -14.55
CA ARG A 555 25.31 -4.24 -13.88
C ARG A 555 25.05 -4.94 -12.57
N PHE A 556 24.97 -4.17 -11.48
CA PHE A 556 24.72 -4.71 -10.15
C PHE A 556 23.37 -5.47 -10.13
N PRO A 557 23.24 -6.61 -9.42
CA PRO A 557 21.99 -7.36 -9.38
C PRO A 557 20.87 -6.52 -8.75
N GLU A 558 19.82 -6.21 -9.51
CA GLU A 558 18.63 -5.52 -9.01
C GLU A 558 17.70 -6.46 -8.21
N ASP A 559 17.81 -7.76 -8.46
CA ASP A 559 17.05 -8.80 -7.77
C ASP A 559 17.55 -9.00 -6.33
N GLU A 560 16.65 -8.85 -5.35
CA GLU A 560 17.02 -9.00 -3.93
C GLU A 560 17.36 -10.43 -3.54
N ASP A 561 16.78 -11.43 -4.19
CA ASP A 561 17.05 -12.83 -3.88
C ASP A 561 18.49 -13.17 -4.25
N THR A 562 18.95 -12.72 -5.42
CA THR A 562 20.34 -12.79 -5.88
C THR A 562 21.27 -11.99 -4.97
N ALA A 563 20.87 -10.77 -4.60
CA ALA A 563 21.66 -9.93 -3.68
C ALA A 563 21.84 -10.57 -2.29
N THR A 564 20.81 -11.29 -1.81
CA THR A 564 20.80 -12.01 -0.53
C THR A 564 21.65 -13.26 -0.62
N ALA A 565 21.40 -14.12 -1.62
CA ALA A 565 22.06 -15.40 -1.81
C ALA A 565 23.58 -15.26 -1.82
N TYR A 566 24.09 -14.27 -2.55
CA TYR A 566 25.53 -14.05 -2.74
C TYR A 566 26.16 -13.04 -1.76
N GLY A 567 25.47 -12.75 -0.64
CA GLY A 567 26.05 -12.05 0.50
C GLY A 567 26.23 -10.54 0.31
N PHE A 568 25.66 -9.93 -0.74
CA PHE A 568 25.72 -8.47 -0.89
C PHE A 568 25.01 -7.76 0.27
N ARG A 569 23.88 -8.32 0.73
CA ARG A 569 23.09 -7.74 1.83
C ARG A 569 23.75 -7.81 3.20
N TYR A 570 24.83 -8.58 3.34
CA TYR A 570 25.67 -8.58 4.55
C TYR A 570 26.28 -7.19 4.81
N PHE A 571 26.60 -6.46 3.74
CA PHE A 571 27.25 -5.16 3.84
C PHE A 571 26.23 -4.03 3.96
N ALA A 572 26.41 -3.17 4.95
CA ALA A 572 25.59 -1.99 5.15
C ALA A 572 25.88 -0.89 4.12
N SER A 573 27.15 -0.70 3.74
CA SER A 573 27.55 0.31 2.76
C SER A 573 27.37 -0.16 1.32
N ALA A 574 26.81 0.68 0.46
CA ALA A 574 26.75 0.45 -0.98
C ALA A 574 28.15 0.35 -1.61
N LYS A 575 29.15 1.04 -1.05
CA LYS A 575 30.56 0.95 -1.51
C LYS A 575 31.12 -0.46 -1.31
N ASP A 576 30.84 -1.06 -0.16
CA ASP A 576 31.24 -2.44 0.14
C ASP A 576 30.48 -3.47 -0.72
N ARG A 577 29.20 -3.22 -0.99
CA ARG A 577 28.41 -4.02 -1.94
C ARG A 577 29.00 -3.97 -3.35
N ALA A 578 29.28 -2.77 -3.85
CA ALA A 578 29.91 -2.57 -5.16
C ALA A 578 31.31 -3.17 -5.21
N ARG A 579 32.05 -3.14 -4.10
CA ARG A 579 33.36 -3.79 -3.96
C ARG A 579 33.26 -5.31 -4.08
N LEU A 580 32.30 -5.92 -3.38
CA LEU A 580 32.00 -7.35 -3.53
C LEU A 580 31.56 -7.69 -4.96
N PHE A 581 30.74 -6.83 -5.58
CA PHE A 581 30.28 -7.05 -6.96
C PHE A 581 31.44 -7.05 -7.95
N LYS A 582 32.38 -6.11 -7.81
CA LYS A 582 33.62 -6.10 -8.61
C LYS A 582 34.44 -7.37 -8.42
N LEU A 583 34.45 -7.98 -7.23
CA LEU A 583 35.10 -9.28 -7.03
C LEU A 583 34.40 -10.38 -7.84
N TYR A 584 33.08 -10.48 -7.76
CA TYR A 584 32.32 -11.45 -8.58
C TYR A 584 32.51 -11.21 -10.08
N CYS A 585 32.47 -9.96 -10.56
CA CYS A 585 32.73 -9.66 -11.97
C CYS A 585 34.09 -10.19 -12.44
N ARG A 586 35.13 -10.08 -11.60
CA ARG A 586 36.45 -10.64 -11.92
C ARG A 586 36.43 -12.16 -11.92
N LEU A 587 35.79 -12.79 -10.93
CA LEU A 587 35.67 -14.25 -10.84
C LEU A 587 34.95 -14.85 -12.05
N VAL A 588 33.86 -14.24 -12.49
CA VAL A 588 33.08 -14.71 -13.66
C VAL A 588 33.81 -14.40 -14.96
N ASN A 589 34.19 -13.13 -15.20
CA ASN A 589 34.68 -12.69 -16.50
C ASN A 589 36.15 -13.08 -16.77
N GLN A 590 36.97 -13.17 -15.73
CA GLN A 590 38.42 -13.47 -15.84
C GLN A 590 38.78 -14.79 -15.18
N GLY A 591 38.08 -15.15 -14.11
CA GLY A 591 38.28 -16.40 -13.38
C GLY A 591 37.56 -17.61 -13.93
N GLY A 592 36.73 -17.44 -14.98
CA GLY A 592 35.98 -18.54 -15.61
C GLY A 592 35.00 -19.24 -14.67
N VAL A 593 34.53 -18.57 -13.61
CA VAL A 593 33.50 -19.12 -12.71
C VAL A 593 32.18 -19.16 -13.46
N ILE A 594 31.58 -20.35 -13.55
CA ILE A 594 30.28 -20.60 -14.18
C ILE A 594 29.16 -20.72 -13.13
N ASP A 595 27.91 -20.69 -13.59
CA ASP A 595 26.72 -20.75 -12.75
C ASP A 595 26.64 -22.04 -11.93
N GLU A 596 27.07 -23.19 -12.45
CA GLU A 596 27.11 -24.45 -11.70
C GLU A 596 28.02 -24.40 -10.46
N GLU A 597 29.21 -23.80 -10.58
CA GLU A 597 30.12 -23.62 -9.44
C GLU A 597 29.47 -22.73 -8.38
N LEU A 598 28.81 -21.65 -8.80
CA LEU A 598 28.13 -20.74 -7.88
C LEU A 598 26.95 -21.41 -7.17
N ARG A 599 26.21 -22.32 -7.83
CA ARG A 599 25.14 -23.11 -7.18
C ARG A 599 25.68 -24.09 -6.15
N GLU A 600 26.78 -24.76 -6.45
CA GLU A 600 27.41 -25.72 -5.55
C GLU A 600 27.90 -25.03 -4.27
N VAL A 601 28.46 -23.82 -4.41
CA VAL A 601 28.92 -23.00 -3.29
C VAL A 601 27.79 -22.57 -2.37
N LEU A 602 26.63 -22.21 -2.93
CA LEU A 602 25.43 -21.91 -2.14
C LEU A 602 24.93 -23.14 -1.37
N HIS A 603 24.96 -24.33 -1.99
CA HIS A 603 24.56 -25.58 -1.32
C HIS A 603 25.49 -25.97 -0.17
N LYS A 604 26.79 -25.67 -0.29
CA LYS A 604 27.82 -26.03 0.70
C LYS A 604 28.01 -24.99 1.81
N ASP A 605 27.34 -23.83 1.74
CA ASP A 605 27.53 -22.68 2.65
C ASP A 605 29.02 -22.25 2.79
N GLN A 606 29.78 -22.34 1.69
CA GLN A 606 31.23 -22.06 1.65
C GLN A 606 31.54 -20.80 0.82
N LEU A 607 30.64 -19.83 0.84
CA LEU A 607 30.71 -18.66 -0.06
C LEU A 607 32.00 -17.84 0.13
N LYS A 608 32.38 -17.60 1.39
CA LYS A 608 33.57 -16.82 1.72
C LYS A 608 34.84 -17.53 1.28
N GLU A 609 34.95 -18.81 1.61
CA GLU A 609 36.08 -19.68 1.29
C GLU A 609 36.24 -19.81 -0.22
N PHE A 610 35.14 -20.00 -0.94
CA PHE A 610 35.12 -20.06 -2.40
C PHE A 610 35.67 -18.79 -3.04
N ILE A 611 35.16 -17.62 -2.64
CA ILE A 611 35.62 -16.33 -3.19
C ILE A 611 37.11 -16.14 -2.91
N LEU A 612 37.57 -16.42 -1.70
CA LEU A 612 38.97 -16.28 -1.32
C LEU A 612 39.88 -17.27 -2.08
N PHE A 613 39.42 -18.51 -2.28
CA PHE A 613 40.15 -19.55 -3.00
C PHE A 613 40.24 -19.24 -4.50
N ARG A 614 39.11 -18.96 -5.17
CA ARG A 614 39.13 -18.61 -6.60
C ARG A 614 39.91 -17.32 -6.85
N SER A 615 39.85 -16.36 -5.93
CA SER A 615 40.62 -15.12 -6.05
C SER A 615 42.14 -15.32 -5.87
N SER A 616 42.59 -16.34 -5.14
CA SER A 616 44.03 -16.60 -4.94
C SER A 616 44.70 -17.27 -6.14
N GLN A 617 43.93 -17.95 -6.99
CA GLN A 617 44.41 -18.62 -8.21
C GLN A 617 44.73 -17.65 -9.36
N LEU A 618 44.61 -16.36 -9.10
CA LEU A 618 44.22 -15.38 -10.08
C LEU A 618 45.17 -14.18 -9.90
N GLN A 619 46.12 -14.01 -10.82
CA GLN A 619 47.19 -13.01 -10.70
C GLN A 619 46.71 -11.64 -11.20
N TRP A 620 46.17 -10.79 -10.30
CA TRP A 620 45.72 -9.44 -10.65
C TRP A 620 46.52 -8.36 -9.90
N ALA A 621 46.80 -7.23 -10.56
CA ALA A 621 47.30 -6.03 -9.88
C ALA A 621 46.23 -5.47 -8.92
N ASN A 622 46.61 -5.08 -7.70
CA ASN A 622 45.78 -4.42 -6.68
C ASN A 622 44.63 -5.24 -6.03
N SER A 623 44.54 -6.54 -6.28
CA SER A 623 43.47 -7.42 -5.73
C SER A 623 43.67 -7.82 -4.27
N GLN A 624 44.91 -7.82 -3.79
CA GLN A 624 45.24 -8.25 -2.43
C GLN A 624 44.54 -7.41 -1.36
N HIS A 625 44.28 -6.13 -1.64
CA HIS A 625 43.54 -5.25 -0.73
C HIS A 625 42.07 -5.66 -0.57
N ASP A 626 41.40 -6.06 -1.66
CA ASP A 626 40.01 -6.54 -1.65
C ASP A 626 39.89 -7.91 -0.97
N ILE A 627 40.83 -8.82 -1.25
CA ILE A 627 40.90 -10.14 -0.61
C ILE A 627 41.14 -10.00 0.90
N ASN A 628 42.08 -9.15 1.30
CA ASN A 628 42.37 -8.89 2.71
C ASN A 628 41.20 -8.23 3.44
N TRP A 629 40.44 -7.35 2.76
CA TRP A 629 39.22 -6.76 3.31
C TRP A 629 38.13 -7.80 3.56
N LEU A 630 37.87 -8.68 2.58
CA LEU A 630 36.85 -9.73 2.73
C LEU A 630 37.24 -10.75 3.82
N ARG A 631 38.54 -11.07 3.94
CA ARG A 631 39.05 -11.98 4.98
C ARG A 631 38.67 -11.51 6.40
N LYS A 632 38.71 -10.19 6.65
CA LYS A 632 38.38 -9.59 7.96
C LYS A 632 36.90 -9.66 8.35
N GLN A 633 35.99 -9.99 7.43
CA GLN A 633 34.56 -10.01 7.67
C GLN A 633 34.11 -11.33 8.32
N GLN A 634 34.01 -11.39 9.64
CA GLN A 634 33.76 -12.65 10.37
C GLN A 634 32.38 -13.27 10.13
N GLY A 635 31.36 -12.48 9.77
CA GLY A 635 29.98 -12.96 9.56
C GLY A 635 29.55 -13.09 8.11
N PHE A 636 30.45 -12.87 7.14
CA PHE A 636 30.12 -12.92 5.72
C PHE A 636 29.94 -14.38 5.26
N ARG A 637 28.74 -14.71 4.76
CA ARG A 637 28.36 -16.02 4.21
C ARG A 637 27.16 -15.90 3.26
N ALA A 638 26.74 -17.00 2.65
CA ALA A 638 25.54 -17.04 1.81
C ALA A 638 24.30 -16.66 2.62
N ASN A 639 23.34 -15.97 1.98
CA ASN A 639 22.10 -15.51 2.61
C ASN A 639 22.26 -14.58 3.83
N ALA A 640 23.48 -14.13 4.14
CA ALA A 640 23.71 -13.23 5.26
C ALA A 640 23.16 -11.83 4.95
N VAL A 641 22.36 -11.30 5.87
CA VAL A 641 21.79 -9.95 5.79
C VAL A 641 22.30 -9.14 6.97
N CYS A 642 22.63 -7.88 6.73
CA CYS A 642 23.01 -6.94 7.77
C CYS A 642 21.81 -6.69 8.71
N PRO A 643 21.87 -7.09 9.99
CA PRO A 643 20.86 -6.68 10.95
C PRO A 643 20.97 -5.16 11.15
N ASP A 644 19.82 -4.52 11.36
CA ASP A 644 19.68 -3.11 11.69
C ASP A 644 20.39 -2.17 10.71
N LEU A 645 20.22 -2.44 9.41
CA LEU A 645 20.83 -1.67 8.31
C LEU A 645 20.67 -0.15 8.52
N GLY A 646 19.46 0.28 8.90
CA GLY A 646 19.18 1.69 9.16
C GLY A 646 19.99 2.27 10.30
N GLN A 647 19.98 1.60 11.44
CA GLN A 647 20.73 2.07 12.61
C GLN A 647 22.23 2.12 12.34
N LYS A 648 22.81 1.12 11.67
CA LYS A 648 24.25 1.12 11.33
C LYS A 648 24.66 2.24 10.38
N ILE A 649 23.79 2.57 9.40
CA ILE A 649 24.03 3.69 8.49
C ILE A 649 24.02 5.01 9.26
N ILE A 650 23.04 5.19 10.15
CA ILE A 650 22.92 6.39 10.97
C ILE A 650 24.08 6.50 11.98
N ASP A 651 24.44 5.40 12.64
CA ASP A 651 25.54 5.37 13.60
C ASP A 651 26.90 5.66 12.96
N SER A 652 27.09 5.29 11.69
CA SER A 652 28.34 5.54 10.95
C SER A 652 28.67 7.04 10.82
N VAL A 653 27.67 7.91 10.95
CA VAL A 653 27.82 9.37 10.83
C VAL A 653 27.61 10.10 12.15
N ARG A 654 27.41 9.40 13.27
CA ARG A 654 27.18 10.00 14.58
C ARG A 654 28.27 10.98 15.02
N ASN A 655 29.51 10.71 14.63
CA ASN A 655 30.65 11.57 14.96
C ASN A 655 30.63 12.95 14.27
N PHE A 656 29.79 13.14 13.24
CA PHE A 656 29.61 14.43 12.58
C PHE A 656 28.70 15.37 13.38
N LEU A 657 27.88 14.84 14.30
CA LEU A 657 27.06 15.66 15.19
C LEU A 657 27.92 16.41 16.22
N SER A 658 27.42 17.57 16.65
CA SER A 658 27.99 18.28 17.79
C SER A 658 27.96 17.42 19.06
N PRO A 659 28.86 17.64 20.03
CA PRO A 659 28.91 16.85 21.26
C PRO A 659 27.56 16.73 21.97
N GLU A 660 26.74 17.77 21.93
CA GLU A 660 25.43 17.85 22.57
C GLU A 660 24.39 16.94 21.91
N ASP A 661 24.51 16.69 20.61
CA ASP A 661 23.54 15.92 19.82
C ASP A 661 23.89 14.43 19.68
N ARG A 662 25.12 14.03 20.04
CA ARG A 662 25.61 12.65 19.84
C ARG A 662 24.85 11.60 20.64
N ASP A 663 24.28 12.01 21.77
CA ASP A 663 23.52 11.15 22.67
C ASP A 663 22.00 11.25 22.42
N VAL A 664 21.57 12.13 21.51
CA VAL A 664 20.15 12.30 21.15
C VAL A 664 19.75 11.23 20.13
N CYS A 665 18.58 10.62 20.32
CA CYS A 665 18.03 9.69 19.35
C CYS A 665 17.78 10.41 18.02
N PHE A 666 18.08 9.77 16.88
CA PHE A 666 17.97 10.43 15.57
C PHE A 666 16.54 10.95 15.28
N SER A 667 15.52 10.26 15.79
CA SER A 667 14.11 10.67 15.66
C SER A 667 13.80 11.98 16.38
N ASP A 668 14.52 12.26 17.47
CA ASP A 668 14.31 13.41 18.36
C ASP A 668 15.19 14.61 17.99
N LEU A 669 16.05 14.47 16.97
CA LEU A 669 16.86 15.58 16.45
C LEU A 669 15.96 16.71 15.93
N SER A 670 16.13 17.89 16.51
CA SER A 670 15.43 19.11 16.15
C SER A 670 16.42 20.21 15.74
N PRO A 671 16.10 21.04 14.73
CA PRO A 671 14.87 21.06 13.92
C PRO A 671 14.82 19.98 12.83
N LEU A 672 13.68 19.85 12.12
CA LEU A 672 13.44 18.84 11.09
C LEU A 672 14.55 18.80 10.02
N GLU A 673 15.05 19.95 9.59
CA GLU A 673 16.09 20.07 8.57
C GLU A 673 17.42 19.46 9.03
N LYS A 674 17.72 19.52 10.33
CA LYS A 674 18.90 18.89 10.94
C LYS A 674 18.78 17.38 10.87
N ARG A 675 17.60 16.84 11.18
CA ARG A 675 17.31 15.40 11.05
C ARG A 675 17.42 14.94 9.60
N GLN A 676 16.84 15.67 8.64
CA GLN A 676 16.92 15.37 7.21
C GLN A 676 18.37 15.38 6.70
N ALA A 677 19.16 16.37 7.11
CA ALA A 677 20.59 16.46 6.80
C ALA A 677 21.36 15.27 7.38
N TYR A 678 21.05 14.86 8.60
CA TYR A 678 21.72 13.72 9.26
C TYR A 678 21.46 12.40 8.53
N VAL A 679 20.21 12.16 8.11
CA VAL A 679 19.85 11.01 7.26
C VAL A 679 20.61 11.07 5.93
N PHE A 680 20.66 12.24 5.30
CA PHE A 680 21.40 12.42 4.04
C PHE A 680 22.91 12.16 4.18
N TYR A 681 23.53 12.58 5.29
CA TYR A 681 24.94 12.26 5.59
C TYR A 681 25.15 10.75 5.63
N GLY A 682 24.30 10.03 6.39
CA GLY A 682 24.31 8.58 6.46
C GLY A 682 24.20 7.95 5.07
N GLN A 683 23.26 8.43 4.27
CA GLN A 683 22.99 7.95 2.91
C GLN A 683 24.21 8.11 1.99
N ILE A 684 24.68 9.34 1.82
CA ILE A 684 25.68 9.70 0.80
C ILE A 684 27.07 9.14 1.16
N LEU A 685 27.44 9.16 2.45
CA LEU A 685 28.73 8.63 2.90
C LEU A 685 28.78 7.11 2.77
N ASN A 686 27.64 6.42 2.91
CA ASN A 686 27.52 4.99 2.66
C ASN A 686 27.37 4.62 1.18
N GLY A 687 27.29 5.60 0.27
CA GLY A 687 27.25 5.40 -1.19
C GLY A 687 25.85 5.19 -1.76
N TYR A 688 24.81 5.52 -1.00
CA TYR A 688 23.43 5.54 -1.48
C TYR A 688 23.12 6.93 -2.06
N VAL A 689 22.27 6.95 -3.09
CA VAL A 689 21.83 8.17 -3.77
C VAL A 689 20.33 8.33 -3.53
N PRO A 690 19.82 9.52 -3.18
CA PRO A 690 18.40 9.74 -3.03
C PRO A 690 17.62 9.40 -4.31
N ASP A 691 16.53 8.66 -4.17
CA ASP A 691 15.60 8.37 -5.26
C ASP A 691 14.25 9.09 -5.08
N ALA A 692 13.38 9.01 -6.09
CA ALA A 692 12.16 9.80 -6.20
C ALA A 692 11.19 9.62 -5.03
N ASP A 693 11.22 8.49 -4.33
CA ASP A 693 10.41 8.20 -3.14
C ASP A 693 10.92 8.90 -1.87
N GLU A 694 12.02 9.64 -1.94
CA GLU A 694 12.64 10.34 -0.81
C GLU A 694 12.46 11.87 -0.89
N ASP A 695 12.35 12.54 0.27
CA ASP A 695 12.22 14.01 0.34
C ASP A 695 13.51 14.75 0.02
N ASN A 696 14.65 14.14 0.33
CA ASN A 696 15.97 14.65 -0.02
C ASN A 696 16.18 14.70 -1.54
N TRP A 697 15.43 13.91 -2.32
CA TRP A 697 15.50 13.97 -3.78
C TRP A 697 15.11 15.34 -4.32
N ILE A 698 14.08 15.97 -3.75
CA ILE A 698 13.69 17.33 -4.10
C ILE A 698 14.48 18.35 -3.27
N THR A 699 14.61 18.17 -1.96
CA THR A 699 15.21 19.17 -1.06
C THR A 699 16.69 19.43 -1.34
N LEU A 700 17.42 18.44 -1.86
CA LEU A 700 18.83 18.56 -2.25
C LEU A 700 19.02 18.54 -3.78
N GLY A 701 17.96 18.74 -4.54
CA GLY A 701 18.04 19.00 -5.99
C GLY A 701 18.43 17.80 -6.86
N PHE A 702 18.38 16.57 -6.35
CA PHE A 702 18.55 15.36 -7.19
C PHE A 702 17.46 15.25 -8.27
N CYS A 703 16.30 15.86 -8.06
CA CYS A 703 15.24 15.96 -9.07
C CYS A 703 15.68 16.69 -10.35
N THR A 704 16.68 17.58 -10.29
CA THR A 704 17.17 18.32 -11.45
C THR A 704 18.24 17.57 -12.25
N ALA A 705 18.67 16.40 -11.77
CA ALA A 705 19.69 15.61 -12.44
C ALA A 705 19.15 14.95 -13.74
N PRO A 706 19.93 14.98 -14.84
CA PRO A 706 19.57 14.30 -16.09
C PRO A 706 19.87 12.79 -15.99
N GLY A 707 18.86 12.03 -15.58
CA GLY A 707 18.96 10.58 -15.40
C GLY A 707 19.96 10.16 -14.31
N ASP A 708 20.23 8.86 -14.24
CA ASP A 708 20.98 8.26 -13.14
C ASP A 708 22.44 8.73 -13.11
N GLN A 709 23.06 8.89 -14.29
CA GLN A 709 24.44 9.37 -14.38
C GLN A 709 24.58 10.80 -13.84
N GLY A 710 23.58 11.66 -14.06
CA GLY A 710 23.52 12.98 -13.46
C GLY A 710 23.39 12.92 -11.94
N ALA A 711 22.54 12.03 -11.43
CA ALA A 711 22.32 11.85 -10.00
C ALA A 711 23.57 11.34 -9.28
N PHE A 712 24.31 10.38 -9.87
CA PHE A 712 25.60 9.92 -9.35
C PHE A 712 26.65 11.03 -9.35
N ARG A 713 26.73 11.85 -10.40
CA ARG A 713 27.64 13.01 -10.40
C ARG A 713 27.30 13.97 -9.27
N LEU A 714 26.03 14.29 -9.07
CA LEU A 714 25.60 15.15 -7.97
C LEU A 714 25.91 14.52 -6.60
N ALA A 715 25.73 13.21 -6.46
CA ALA A 715 26.09 12.46 -5.27
C ALA A 715 27.59 12.53 -4.95
N ASP A 716 28.46 12.47 -5.96
CA ASP A 716 29.91 12.65 -5.80
C ASP A 716 30.26 14.07 -5.31
N LEU A 717 29.59 15.09 -5.85
CA LEU A 717 29.76 16.48 -5.41
C LEU A 717 29.33 16.66 -3.94
N TYR A 718 28.17 16.10 -3.57
CA TYR A 718 27.72 16.12 -2.18
C TYR A 718 28.64 15.31 -1.27
N THR A 719 29.13 14.15 -1.70
CA THR A 719 30.11 13.35 -0.94
C THR A 719 31.37 14.16 -0.63
N PHE A 720 31.91 14.87 -1.63
CA PHE A 720 33.05 15.75 -1.45
C PHE A 720 32.73 16.90 -0.47
N LEU A 721 31.53 17.48 -0.57
CA LEU A 721 31.09 18.56 0.33
C LEU A 721 30.98 18.08 1.78
N VAL A 722 30.23 17.01 2.06
CA VAL A 722 29.98 16.53 3.43
C VAL A 722 31.24 16.01 4.12
N GLN A 723 32.26 15.59 3.37
CA GLN A 723 33.56 15.21 3.91
C GLN A 723 34.44 16.41 4.30
N LYS A 724 34.10 17.62 3.86
CA LYS A 724 34.91 18.83 4.06
C LYS A 724 34.22 19.89 4.91
N CYS A 725 32.90 20.00 4.81
CA CYS A 725 32.13 20.97 5.59
C CYS A 725 31.78 20.45 6.99
N GLN A 726 31.50 21.39 7.90
CA GLN A 726 30.94 21.04 9.20
C GLN A 726 29.46 20.69 9.04
N PHE A 727 28.96 19.73 9.84
CA PHE A 727 27.56 19.31 9.77
C PHE A 727 26.61 20.49 10.00
N GLU A 728 26.95 21.37 10.94
CA GLU A 728 26.19 22.56 11.30
C GLU A 728 26.10 23.57 10.16
N GLU A 729 27.16 23.69 9.36
CA GLU A 729 27.12 24.54 8.16
C GLU A 729 26.18 23.96 7.12
N PHE A 730 26.17 22.64 6.97
CA PHE A 730 25.38 21.96 5.96
C PHE A 730 23.88 22.03 6.23
N TRP A 731 23.43 21.64 7.43
CA TRP A 731 21.99 21.62 7.71
C TRP A 731 21.41 23.03 7.78
N LYS A 732 22.18 24.04 8.23
CA LYS A 732 21.77 25.45 8.16
C LYS A 732 21.67 25.91 6.71
N ALA A 733 22.61 25.54 5.85
CA ALA A 733 22.54 25.87 4.43
C ALA A 733 21.33 25.23 3.73
N MET A 734 20.92 24.03 4.15
CA MET A 734 19.65 23.44 3.73
C MET A 734 18.44 24.25 4.20
N ALA A 735 18.42 24.62 5.48
CA ALA A 735 17.31 25.36 6.08
C ALA A 735 17.15 26.77 5.51
N ASP A 736 18.25 27.41 5.11
CA ASP A 736 18.30 28.81 4.70
C ASP A 736 18.32 29.00 3.17
N SER A 737 18.19 27.94 2.37
CA SER A 737 18.37 27.96 0.89
C SER A 737 19.75 28.49 0.44
N THR A 738 20.79 28.42 1.28
CA THR A 738 22.15 28.89 0.97
C THR A 738 23.09 27.76 0.55
N MET A 739 22.53 26.59 0.18
CA MET A 739 23.32 25.43 -0.28
C MET A 739 24.25 25.75 -1.46
N ILE A 740 23.84 26.65 -2.36
CA ILE A 740 24.67 27.10 -3.49
C ILE A 740 25.89 27.89 -3.01
N GLU A 741 25.74 28.74 -1.99
CA GLU A 741 26.83 29.49 -1.39
C GLU A 741 27.81 28.55 -0.69
N LEU A 742 27.29 27.55 0.02
CA LEU A 742 28.09 26.50 0.66
C LEU A 742 28.90 25.71 -0.39
N LEU A 743 28.26 25.28 -1.48
CA LEU A 743 28.92 24.59 -2.58
C LEU A 743 30.02 25.44 -3.22
N ARG A 744 29.81 26.76 -3.38
CA ARG A 744 30.82 27.70 -3.88
C ARG A 744 31.98 27.87 -2.89
N LYS A 745 31.68 28.00 -1.58
CA LYS A 745 32.69 28.09 -0.51
C LYS A 745 33.67 26.92 -0.53
N TYR A 746 33.18 25.72 -0.80
CA TYR A 746 34.00 24.50 -0.86
C TYR A 746 34.52 24.16 -2.27
N GLY A 747 34.51 25.13 -3.21
CA GLY A 747 35.14 24.99 -4.53
C GLY A 747 34.38 24.16 -5.55
N ILE A 748 33.09 23.91 -5.32
CA ILE A 748 32.21 23.07 -6.18
C ILE A 748 31.38 23.93 -7.15
N GLY A 749 31.37 25.25 -6.96
CA GLY A 749 30.58 26.23 -7.74
C GLY A 749 30.57 26.02 -9.26
N HIS A 750 31.74 25.92 -9.90
CA HIS A 750 31.81 25.74 -11.36
C HIS A 750 31.15 24.43 -11.84
N LYS A 751 31.19 23.36 -11.03
CA LYS A 751 30.61 22.06 -11.39
C LYS A 751 29.09 22.07 -11.30
N ILE A 752 28.52 22.84 -10.36
CA ILE A 752 27.06 22.93 -10.18
C ILE A 752 26.41 23.86 -11.19
N SER A 753 27.11 24.89 -11.69
CA SER A 753 26.56 25.78 -12.72
C SER A 753 26.33 25.08 -14.08
N GLN A 754 26.88 23.87 -14.26
CA GLN A 754 26.62 23.03 -15.42
C GLN A 754 25.33 22.19 -15.28
N LEU A 755 24.72 22.13 -14.09
CA LEU A 755 23.51 21.38 -13.83
C LEU A 755 22.28 22.24 -14.14
N ARG A 756 21.51 21.82 -15.16
CA ARG A 756 20.28 22.49 -15.58
C ARG A 756 19.31 22.61 -14.40
N ASN A 757 18.69 23.80 -14.24
CA ASN A 757 17.67 24.11 -13.23
C ASN A 757 18.12 23.98 -11.75
N PHE A 758 19.33 23.51 -11.46
CA PHE A 758 19.80 23.22 -10.10
C PHE A 758 19.95 24.48 -9.25
N GLU A 759 20.71 25.49 -9.72
CA GLU A 759 20.92 26.72 -8.96
C GLU A 759 19.59 27.44 -8.66
N HIS A 760 18.70 27.48 -9.66
CA HIS A 760 17.38 28.09 -9.51
C HIS A 760 16.51 27.35 -8.48
N HIS A 761 16.43 26.02 -8.59
CA HIS A 761 15.67 25.19 -7.66
C HIS A 761 16.20 25.31 -6.23
N MET A 762 17.51 25.19 -6.04
CA MET A 762 18.14 25.26 -4.71
C MET A 762 18.01 26.63 -4.05
N GLY A 763 17.89 27.71 -4.82
CA GLY A 763 17.68 29.06 -4.28
C GLY A 763 16.30 29.25 -3.64
N ILE A 764 15.30 28.42 -3.97
CA ILE A 764 13.92 28.59 -3.49
C ILE A 764 13.40 27.44 -2.63
N VAL A 765 13.97 26.23 -2.77
CA VAL A 765 13.41 24.95 -2.26
C VAL A 765 13.13 24.89 -0.75
N ALA A 766 13.81 25.68 0.09
CA ALA A 766 13.50 25.72 1.53
C ALA A 766 12.16 26.39 1.84
N THR A 767 11.63 27.20 0.93
CA THR A 767 10.34 27.88 1.09
C THR A 767 9.29 27.33 0.14
N ARG A 768 9.66 27.14 -1.13
CA ARG A 768 8.79 26.67 -2.21
C ARG A 768 9.58 26.13 -3.39
N TYR A 769 8.94 25.38 -4.27
CA TYR A 769 9.54 24.87 -5.50
C TYR A 769 8.44 24.52 -6.52
N HIS A 770 8.78 24.39 -7.80
CA HIS A 770 7.81 24.17 -8.87
C HIS A 770 7.13 22.80 -8.79
N SER A 771 5.83 22.72 -9.08
CA SER A 771 5.05 21.48 -9.06
C SER A 771 5.49 20.44 -10.09
N VAL A 772 6.23 20.86 -11.13
CA VAL A 772 6.81 19.96 -12.14
C VAL A 772 7.75 18.91 -11.52
N TRP A 773 8.41 19.24 -10.41
CA TRP A 773 9.28 18.30 -9.71
C TRP A 773 8.48 17.16 -9.07
N GLU A 774 7.26 17.44 -8.61
CA GLU A 774 6.33 16.42 -8.12
C GLU A 774 5.71 15.62 -9.27
N LEU A 775 5.48 16.25 -10.42
CA LEU A 775 5.08 15.51 -11.63
C LEU A 775 6.19 14.52 -12.03
N LYS A 776 7.44 14.97 -12.08
CA LYS A 776 8.60 14.13 -12.37
C LYS A 776 8.73 13.00 -11.35
N ARG A 777 8.54 13.29 -10.06
CA ARG A 777 8.44 12.26 -9.01
C ARG A 777 7.36 11.24 -9.34
N PHE A 778 6.14 11.70 -9.62
CA PHE A 778 4.99 10.83 -9.90
C PHE A 778 5.24 9.90 -11.08
N THR A 779 5.92 10.35 -12.15
CA THR A 779 6.25 9.48 -13.28
C THR A 779 7.15 8.30 -12.89
N LYS A 780 7.98 8.43 -11.85
CA LYS A 780 8.91 7.41 -11.37
C LYS A 780 8.31 6.45 -10.32
N LEU A 781 7.31 6.88 -9.55
CA LEU A 781 6.77 6.11 -8.41
C LEU A 781 5.72 5.08 -8.82
N ALA A 782 5.66 3.92 -8.17
CA ALA A 782 4.61 2.92 -8.44
C ALA A 782 3.19 3.38 -8.00
N ASP A 783 3.06 4.55 -7.37
CA ASP A 783 1.77 5.07 -6.88
C ASP A 783 0.79 5.32 -8.05
N PRO A 784 -0.44 4.79 -7.99
CA PRO A 784 -1.46 5.01 -9.01
C PRO A 784 -2.08 6.42 -9.00
N HIS A 785 -1.85 7.24 -7.98
CA HIS A 785 -2.44 8.58 -7.83
C HIS A 785 -1.35 9.66 -7.70
N PRO A 786 -1.45 10.76 -8.46
CA PRO A 786 -0.53 11.86 -8.36
C PRO A 786 -0.80 12.71 -7.10
N MET A 787 0.20 13.51 -6.71
CA MET A 787 -0.01 14.56 -5.71
C MET A 787 -1.04 15.59 -6.24
N ARG A 788 -1.82 16.21 -5.34
CA ARG A 788 -2.82 17.24 -5.73
C ARG A 788 -2.27 18.34 -6.63
N ALA A 789 -1.08 18.86 -6.35
CA ALA A 789 -0.46 19.90 -7.20
C ALA A 789 -0.31 19.37 -8.63
N VAL A 790 0.09 18.11 -8.76
CA VAL A 790 0.18 17.43 -10.06
C VAL A 790 -1.20 17.20 -10.68
N ASP A 791 -2.21 16.85 -9.87
CA ASP A 791 -3.58 16.69 -10.33
C ASP A 791 -4.14 17.94 -11.01
N VAL A 792 -3.99 19.08 -10.34
CA VAL A 792 -4.53 20.37 -10.78
C VAL A 792 -3.73 20.92 -11.96
N ASP A 793 -2.42 20.91 -11.84
CA ASP A 793 -1.54 21.63 -12.77
C ASP A 793 -1.42 20.90 -14.10
N TYR A 794 -1.35 19.57 -14.06
CA TYR A 794 -0.99 18.73 -15.21
C TYR A 794 -2.16 17.90 -15.75
N GLY A 795 -3.40 18.33 -15.49
CA GLY A 795 -4.60 17.81 -16.16
C GLY A 795 -5.16 16.49 -15.62
N PHE A 796 -4.53 15.85 -14.64
CA PHE A 796 -5.04 14.58 -14.10
C PHE A 796 -6.39 14.72 -13.39
N VAL A 797 -6.76 15.91 -12.91
CA VAL A 797 -8.10 16.22 -12.38
C VAL A 797 -9.22 15.94 -13.39
N LYS A 798 -8.91 15.98 -14.70
CA LYS A 798 -9.86 15.71 -15.79
C LYS A 798 -9.95 14.23 -16.17
N CYS A 799 -9.05 13.39 -15.67
CA CYS A 799 -9.07 11.95 -15.96
C CYS A 799 -10.24 11.28 -15.24
N SER A 800 -11.19 10.75 -16.00
CA SER A 800 -12.36 10.04 -15.47
C SER A 800 -12.09 8.54 -15.30
N THR A 801 -11.06 8.03 -15.98
CA THR A 801 -10.69 6.61 -15.97
C THR A 801 -9.22 6.38 -15.59
N ALA A 802 -8.92 5.21 -15.04
CA ALA A 802 -7.54 4.79 -14.77
C ALA A 802 -6.70 4.72 -16.07
N ARG A 803 -7.33 4.37 -17.19
CA ARG A 803 -6.68 4.32 -18.51
C ARG A 803 -6.21 5.71 -18.96
N GLU A 804 -7.06 6.73 -18.86
CA GLU A 804 -6.69 8.11 -19.17
C GLU A 804 -5.54 8.61 -18.30
N ARG A 805 -5.60 8.29 -16.99
CA ARG A 805 -4.52 8.63 -16.05
C ARG A 805 -3.20 7.96 -16.42
N LEU A 806 -3.22 6.68 -16.78
CA LEU A 806 -2.03 5.95 -17.21
C LEU A 806 -1.47 6.49 -18.53
N LEU A 807 -2.33 6.83 -19.49
CA LEU A 807 -1.90 7.46 -20.75
C LEU A 807 -1.27 8.82 -20.51
N LEU A 808 -1.90 9.66 -19.68
CA LEU A 808 -1.39 10.98 -19.35
C LEU A 808 -0.06 10.90 -18.59
N ARG A 809 0.03 9.96 -17.64
CA ARG A 809 1.29 9.66 -16.95
C ARG A 809 2.37 9.21 -17.94
N GLN A 810 2.04 8.37 -18.92
CA GLN A 810 2.98 7.92 -19.95
C GLN A 810 3.51 9.10 -20.79
N ILE A 811 2.65 10.05 -21.17
CA ILE A 811 3.08 11.25 -21.92
C ILE A 811 4.15 12.02 -21.14
N TYR A 812 3.94 12.24 -19.84
CA TYR A 812 4.92 12.91 -18.99
C TYR A 812 6.17 12.06 -18.76
N THR A 813 6.03 10.74 -18.60
CA THR A 813 7.18 9.82 -18.53
C THR A 813 8.03 9.92 -19.79
N ASP A 814 7.41 9.90 -20.96
CA ASP A 814 8.09 10.02 -22.26
C ASP A 814 8.83 11.35 -22.37
N TYR A 815 8.18 12.45 -21.96
CA TYR A 815 8.78 13.78 -21.90
C TYR A 815 10.07 13.80 -21.08
N PHE A 816 10.04 13.32 -19.83
CA PHE A 816 11.23 13.30 -18.97
C PHE A 816 12.29 12.31 -19.45
N SER A 817 11.88 11.17 -20.04
CA SER A 817 12.81 10.16 -20.55
C SER A 817 13.66 10.66 -21.72
N ARG A 818 13.15 11.62 -22.50
CA ARG A 818 13.88 12.31 -23.58
C ARG A 818 14.87 13.36 -23.06
N GLY A 819 14.89 13.64 -21.76
CA GLY A 819 15.76 14.65 -21.16
C GLY A 819 15.30 16.10 -21.41
N GLU A 820 14.04 16.29 -21.80
CA GLU A 820 13.44 17.60 -22.04
C GLU A 820 13.44 18.49 -20.79
N ASP A 821 13.30 19.80 -20.98
CA ASP A 821 13.48 20.80 -19.92
C ASP A 821 12.24 20.94 -19.02
N GLU A 822 12.40 20.58 -17.75
CA GLU A 822 11.33 20.62 -16.75
C GLU A 822 10.72 22.01 -16.59
N MET A 823 11.54 23.07 -16.69
CA MET A 823 11.05 24.43 -16.51
C MET A 823 10.21 24.90 -17.70
N LYS A 824 10.51 24.46 -18.93
CA LYS A 824 9.66 24.75 -20.09
C LYS A 824 8.28 24.10 -19.98
N LEU A 825 8.23 22.87 -19.45
CA LEU A 825 6.95 22.21 -19.17
C LEU A 825 6.16 22.95 -18.09
N HIS A 826 6.83 23.41 -17.04
CA HIS A 826 6.21 24.25 -16.01
C HIS A 826 5.69 25.58 -16.59
N GLU A 827 6.47 26.28 -17.42
CA GLU A 827 6.06 27.51 -18.10
C GLU A 827 4.82 27.29 -18.98
N ALA A 828 4.79 26.19 -19.74
CA ALA A 828 3.62 25.80 -20.53
C ALA A 828 2.40 25.50 -19.65
N CYS A 829 2.61 24.89 -18.48
CA CYS A 829 1.59 24.66 -17.47
C CYS A 829 0.94 25.96 -17.00
N VAL A 830 1.73 26.89 -16.45
CA VAL A 830 1.21 28.16 -15.90
C VAL A 830 0.72 29.12 -16.97
N SER A 831 1.10 28.91 -18.23
CA SER A 831 0.55 29.65 -19.38
C SER A 831 -0.76 29.05 -19.92
N GLY A 832 -1.23 27.91 -19.40
CA GLY A 832 -2.43 27.22 -19.91
C GLY A 832 -2.25 26.56 -21.28
N ARG A 833 -0.99 26.30 -21.72
CA ARG A 833 -0.63 25.82 -23.07
C ARG A 833 -0.01 24.42 -23.08
N LEU A 834 -0.37 23.56 -22.13
CA LEU A 834 0.21 22.21 -22.00
C LEU A 834 0.04 21.35 -23.25
N ALA A 835 -1.17 21.32 -23.83
CA ALA A 835 -1.45 20.47 -25.00
C ALA A 835 -0.60 20.87 -26.21
N GLU A 836 -0.61 22.16 -26.57
CA GLU A 836 0.17 22.70 -27.69
C GLU A 836 1.67 22.46 -27.49
N PHE A 837 2.18 22.70 -26.27
CA PHE A 837 3.58 22.50 -25.96
C PHE A 837 3.99 21.03 -26.06
N LEU A 838 3.24 20.12 -25.42
CA LEU A 838 3.54 18.69 -25.46
C LEU A 838 3.43 18.13 -26.89
N GLU A 839 2.46 18.58 -27.68
CA GLU A 839 2.35 18.20 -29.10
C GLU A 839 3.56 18.68 -29.92
N SER A 840 4.08 19.87 -29.64
CA SER A 840 5.26 20.40 -30.33
C SER A 840 6.55 19.60 -30.05
N VAL A 841 6.65 18.97 -28.87
CA VAL A 841 7.83 18.22 -28.42
C VAL A 841 7.70 16.72 -28.71
N LEU A 842 6.53 16.14 -28.45
CA LEU A 842 6.30 14.69 -28.54
C LEU A 842 5.62 14.26 -29.84
N GLY A 843 5.09 15.21 -30.61
CA GLY A 843 4.22 14.95 -31.75
C GLY A 843 2.77 14.72 -31.31
N LYS A 844 1.96 14.16 -32.21
CA LYS A 844 0.52 13.94 -31.96
C LYS A 844 0.29 13.09 -30.70
N LEU A 845 -0.45 13.64 -29.75
CA LEU A 845 -0.72 12.99 -28.46
C LEU A 845 -1.87 11.96 -28.56
N PRO A 846 -1.83 10.88 -27.75
CA PRO A 846 -2.89 9.88 -27.68
C PRO A 846 -4.12 10.30 -26.86
N VAL A 847 -4.10 11.51 -26.28
CA VAL A 847 -5.18 12.07 -25.46
C VAL A 847 -5.72 13.35 -26.10
N SER A 848 -6.99 13.67 -25.85
CA SER A 848 -7.56 14.92 -26.36
C SER A 848 -6.90 16.14 -25.69
N PRO A 849 -6.70 17.28 -26.38
CA PRO A 849 -6.19 18.51 -25.77
C PRO A 849 -6.98 18.96 -24.54
N LYS A 850 -8.29 18.69 -24.48
CA LYS A 850 -9.15 18.99 -23.33
C LYS A 850 -8.75 18.25 -22.04
N ALA A 851 -8.10 17.10 -22.16
CA ALA A 851 -7.62 16.33 -21.01
C ALA A 851 -6.41 16.99 -20.32
N LEU A 852 -5.69 17.85 -21.03
CA LEU A 852 -4.52 18.60 -20.55
C LEU A 852 -4.87 20.03 -20.08
N ALA A 853 -6.17 20.39 -20.11
CA ALA A 853 -6.62 21.70 -19.68
C ALA A 853 -6.54 21.82 -18.14
N ASN A 854 -5.93 22.89 -17.67
CA ASN A 854 -5.82 23.26 -16.27
C ASN A 854 -6.49 24.62 -16.01
N CYS A 855 -6.42 25.12 -14.78
CA CYS A 855 -7.05 26.39 -14.39
C CYS A 855 -6.21 27.64 -14.78
N TYR A 856 -5.09 27.46 -15.48
CA TYR A 856 -4.15 28.53 -15.80
C TYR A 856 -4.40 29.13 -17.19
N PRO A 857 -3.98 30.39 -17.43
CA PRO A 857 -3.30 31.31 -16.50
C PRO A 857 -4.24 31.93 -15.44
N LEU A 858 -3.68 32.30 -14.28
CA LEU A 858 -4.39 33.01 -13.21
C LEU A 858 -3.76 34.39 -12.98
N GLU A 859 -4.55 35.46 -13.14
CA GLU A 859 -4.09 36.84 -12.90
C GLU A 859 -4.05 37.17 -11.40
N GLY A 860 -2.95 37.76 -10.93
CA GLY A 860 -2.78 38.18 -9.53
C GLY A 860 -2.25 37.10 -8.58
N TYR A 861 -1.91 35.91 -9.07
CA TYR A 861 -1.46 34.77 -8.25
C TYR A 861 0.01 34.39 -8.57
N PRO A 862 1.00 34.98 -7.88
CA PRO A 862 2.42 34.82 -8.22
C PRO A 862 3.01 33.44 -7.91
N PHE A 863 2.25 32.57 -7.24
CA PHE A 863 2.68 31.23 -6.82
C PHE A 863 1.95 30.11 -7.58
N MET A 864 1.30 30.42 -8.71
CA MET A 864 0.70 29.41 -9.56
C MET A 864 1.73 28.36 -10.02
N GLY A 865 1.33 27.09 -9.98
CA GLY A 865 2.20 25.95 -10.26
C GLY A 865 3.38 25.77 -9.29
N MET A 866 3.30 26.35 -8.09
CA MET A 866 4.30 26.20 -7.04
C MET A 866 3.80 25.30 -5.93
N VAL A 867 4.76 24.75 -5.18
CA VAL A 867 4.50 24.06 -3.93
C VAL A 867 5.35 24.65 -2.82
N ALA A 868 4.72 25.19 -1.78
CA ALA A 868 5.37 25.74 -0.59
C ALA A 868 5.47 24.72 0.55
N LYS A 869 6.48 24.93 1.38
CA LYS A 869 6.72 24.18 2.61
C LYS A 869 5.99 24.79 3.81
N SER A 870 5.78 26.10 3.81
CA SER A 870 5.03 26.83 4.83
C SER A 870 4.31 28.01 4.16
N VAL A 871 3.11 28.34 4.66
CA VAL A 871 2.28 29.44 4.14
C VAL A 871 1.89 30.31 5.33
N ILE A 872 2.03 31.62 5.18
CA ILE A 872 1.65 32.63 6.18
C ILE A 872 0.46 33.39 5.60
N LEU A 873 -0.69 33.31 6.25
CA LEU A 873 -1.86 34.08 5.89
C LEU A 873 -1.87 35.39 6.68
N CYS A 874 -2.18 36.49 6.01
CA CYS A 874 -2.42 37.77 6.68
C CYS A 874 -3.46 38.62 5.93
N PRO A 875 -4.14 39.54 6.64
CA PRO A 875 -4.97 40.54 6.00
C PRO A 875 -4.17 41.43 5.03
N GLU A 876 -4.81 41.89 3.95
CA GLU A 876 -4.21 42.82 2.99
C GLU A 876 -3.66 44.08 3.69
N SER A 877 -4.37 44.61 4.68
CA SER A 877 -3.94 45.78 5.46
C SER A 877 -2.66 45.55 6.28
N LEU A 878 -2.27 44.29 6.50
CA LEU A 878 -1.07 43.89 7.24
C LEU A 878 0.01 43.28 6.34
N GLY A 879 -0.24 43.13 5.04
CA GLY A 879 0.63 42.42 4.11
C GLY A 879 2.05 42.97 4.03
N GLU A 880 2.23 44.29 4.04
CA GLU A 880 3.57 44.91 3.97
C GLU A 880 4.34 44.77 5.28
N ASP A 881 3.66 44.90 6.41
CA ASP A 881 4.26 44.75 7.75
C ASP A 881 4.69 43.31 7.98
N VAL A 882 3.87 42.33 7.60
CA VAL A 882 4.19 40.89 7.68
C VAL A 882 5.38 40.55 6.77
N ARG A 883 5.46 41.12 5.57
CA ARG A 883 6.64 40.95 4.69
C ARG A 883 7.91 41.50 5.33
N ARG A 884 7.85 42.72 5.88
CA ARG A 884 9.00 43.35 6.55
C ARG A 884 9.44 42.56 7.78
N MET A 885 8.49 42.03 8.54
CA MET A 885 8.77 41.16 9.69
C MET A 885 9.41 39.84 9.30
N CYS A 886 8.89 39.16 8.27
CA CYS A 886 9.47 37.92 7.78
C CYS A 886 10.92 38.12 7.30
N GLN A 887 11.20 39.24 6.64
CA GLN A 887 12.55 39.63 6.23
C GLN A 887 13.49 39.89 7.43
N GLN A 888 13.01 40.53 8.50
CA GLN A 888 13.81 40.84 9.69
C GLN A 888 14.07 39.63 10.60
N ARG A 889 13.14 38.66 10.64
CA ARG A 889 13.19 37.50 11.54
C ARG A 889 13.63 36.21 10.86
N GLY A 890 13.90 36.24 9.56
CA GLY A 890 14.17 35.03 8.77
C GLY A 890 12.95 34.09 8.71
N GLY A 891 11.73 34.63 8.73
CA GLY A 891 10.50 33.85 8.56
C GLY A 891 10.36 33.36 7.11
N ARG A 892 10.08 32.05 6.93
CA ARG A 892 10.28 31.32 5.65
C ARG A 892 8.99 30.80 4.99
N GLY A 893 7.84 31.35 5.35
CA GLY A 893 6.57 30.98 4.74
C GLY A 893 6.22 31.82 3.51
N VAL A 894 5.47 31.23 2.57
CA VAL A 894 4.85 31.95 1.47
C VAL A 894 3.74 32.83 2.03
N ILE A 895 3.89 34.15 1.92
CA ILE A 895 2.89 35.09 2.43
C ILE A 895 1.75 35.19 1.42
N LEU A 896 0.55 34.84 1.88
CA LEU A 896 -0.71 35.04 1.17
C LEU A 896 -1.53 36.10 1.89
N THR A 897 -1.88 37.15 1.15
CA THR A 897 -2.79 38.17 1.65
C THR A 897 -4.24 37.78 1.36
N ILE A 898 -5.09 37.89 2.36
CA ILE A 898 -6.54 37.74 2.26
C ILE A 898 -7.21 39.07 2.57
N THR A 899 -8.39 39.29 2.03
CA THR A 899 -9.23 40.46 2.29
C THR A 899 -9.48 40.61 3.79
N ASP A 900 -9.42 41.85 4.30
CA ASP A 900 -9.60 42.12 5.73
C ASP A 900 -10.95 41.63 6.27
N GLU A 901 -11.99 41.54 5.42
CA GLU A 901 -13.33 41.03 5.74
C GLU A 901 -13.37 39.51 5.97
N ASP A 902 -12.48 38.76 5.31
CA ASP A 902 -12.49 37.29 5.31
C ASP A 902 -11.47 36.69 6.32
N ASP A 903 -10.67 37.54 6.99
CA ASP A 903 -9.56 37.12 7.86
C ASP A 903 -10.01 36.22 9.02
N GLU A 904 -11.01 36.65 9.81
CA GLU A 904 -11.48 35.87 10.97
C GLU A 904 -12.22 34.58 10.56
N ALA A 905 -12.94 34.60 9.43
CA ALA A 905 -13.59 33.41 8.89
C ALA A 905 -12.56 32.38 8.40
N MET A 906 -11.53 32.83 7.70
CA MET A 906 -10.44 32.00 7.19
C MET A 906 -9.59 31.41 8.31
N LYS A 907 -9.31 32.21 9.34
CA LYS A 907 -8.60 31.79 10.55
C LYS A 907 -9.36 30.72 11.33
N THR A 908 -10.65 30.92 11.56
CA THR A 908 -11.51 29.92 12.23
C THR A 908 -11.54 28.61 11.44
N PHE A 909 -11.70 28.70 10.12
CA PHE A 909 -11.65 27.54 9.22
C PHE A 909 -10.33 26.76 9.32
N MET A 910 -9.20 27.46 9.33
CA MET A 910 -7.87 26.85 9.47
C MET A 910 -7.71 26.12 10.81
N GLU A 911 -8.17 26.74 11.91
CA GLU A 911 -8.07 26.17 13.25
C GLU A 911 -8.91 24.89 13.41
N GLU A 912 -10.14 24.90 12.92
CA GLU A 912 -11.02 23.74 12.91
C GLU A 912 -10.46 22.61 12.03
N ARG A 913 -9.82 22.97 10.91
CA ARG A 913 -9.27 22.01 9.96
C ARG A 913 -7.97 21.38 10.43
N ALA A 914 -7.08 22.10 11.10
CA ALA A 914 -5.89 21.47 11.69
C ALA A 914 -6.24 20.55 12.86
N ALA A 915 -7.22 20.93 13.70
CA ALA A 915 -7.76 20.05 14.73
C ALA A 915 -8.41 18.78 14.14
N PHE A 916 -8.99 18.88 12.93
CA PHE A 916 -9.52 17.74 12.19
C PHE A 916 -8.42 16.81 11.65
N LEU A 917 -7.32 17.38 11.15
CA LEU A 917 -6.23 16.68 10.47
C LEU A 917 -5.14 16.14 11.41
N ASP A 918 -5.28 16.43 12.72
CA ASP A 918 -4.31 16.14 13.79
C ASP A 918 -2.93 16.73 13.51
N ILE A 919 -2.90 18.01 13.12
CA ILE A 919 -1.71 18.77 12.78
C ILE A 919 -1.55 19.91 13.79
N GLY A 920 -0.32 20.16 14.24
CA GLY A 920 -0.03 21.31 15.08
C GLY A 920 -0.16 22.60 14.27
N ILE A 921 -1.05 23.51 14.67
CA ILE A 921 -0.94 24.91 14.24
C ILE A 921 0.01 25.61 15.19
N ARG A 922 1.18 25.98 14.69
CA ARG A 922 1.99 26.98 15.35
C ARG A 922 1.35 28.35 15.16
N LYS A 923 0.58 28.76 16.16
CA LYS A 923 0.09 30.14 16.28
C LYS A 923 1.21 30.98 16.88
N ARG A 924 1.73 31.96 16.15
CA ARG A 924 2.69 32.92 16.69
C ARG A 924 2.08 34.32 16.66
N LEU A 925 1.71 34.79 17.85
CA LEU A 925 1.20 36.14 18.04
C LEU A 925 2.39 37.09 18.21
N THR A 926 2.54 38.06 17.30
CA THR A 926 3.54 39.11 17.40
C THR A 926 2.85 40.46 17.52
N ARG A 927 3.22 41.24 18.54
CA ARG A 927 2.74 42.61 18.71
C ARG A 927 3.65 43.58 17.94
N HIS A 928 3.07 44.40 17.06
CA HIS A 928 3.78 45.44 16.33
C HIS A 928 2.97 46.75 16.41
N GLY A 929 3.45 47.70 17.22
CA GLY A 929 2.66 48.89 17.60
C GLY A 929 1.38 48.51 18.37
N ASP A 930 0.25 49.03 17.92
CA ASP A 930 -1.08 48.75 18.49
C ASP A 930 -1.77 47.52 17.87
N LYS A 931 -1.12 46.81 16.94
CA LYS A 931 -1.71 45.67 16.23
C LYS A 931 -1.09 44.33 16.65
N ASN A 932 -1.91 43.31 16.77
CA ASN A 932 -1.50 41.92 16.96
C ASN A 932 -1.51 41.21 15.61
N ILE A 933 -0.34 40.76 15.16
CA ILE A 933 -0.18 39.94 13.95
C ILE A 933 -0.15 38.49 14.41
N MET A 934 -1.08 37.68 13.88
CA MET A 934 -1.11 36.25 14.18
C MET A 934 -0.61 35.46 12.97
N GLU A 935 0.60 34.93 13.07
CA GLU A 935 1.12 33.98 12.11
C GLU A 935 0.50 32.61 12.39
N LEU A 936 -0.15 32.02 11.40
CA LEU A 936 -0.57 30.62 11.42
C LEU A 936 0.39 29.84 10.53
N ALA A 937 1.29 29.07 11.15
CA ALA A 937 2.09 28.08 10.45
C ALA A 937 1.55 26.70 10.82
N MET A 938 1.00 26.00 9.85
CA MET A 938 0.67 24.59 10.02
C MET A 938 1.99 23.80 9.90
N GLU A 939 2.32 22.95 10.89
CA GLU A 939 3.56 22.17 10.97
C GLU A 939 3.30 20.67 10.86
#